data_AF-A0AAD6FJ33-F1
#
_entry.id   AF-A0AAD6FJ33-F1
#
_cell.length_a   1.000
_cell.length_b   1.000
_cell.length_c   1.000
_cell.angle_alpha   90.00
_cell.angle_beta   90.00
_cell.angle_gamma   90.00
#
_symmetry.space_group_name_H-M   'P 1'
#
loop_
_entity.id
_entity.type
_entity.pdbx_description
1 polymer ?
#
loop_
_entity_poly.entity_id
_entity_poly.type
_entity_poly.pdbx_seq_one_letter_code
_entity_poly.pdbx_strand_id
1 'polypeptide(L)'
;MSRKLQRTEVCADCSAPDPGWTSINRGVLICDECCSVHRSLGRHISIVKHLRHSGWPPALLQMVQTLASNGANSIWEHSLLDPAQVQSGRRKPNPQDKVHPTKSEFIRAKYQMLAFVHKLPCRDDDGVTTKDLSKQLHSSVRTGSLETCLRLLSLGAQANFFHPEKGTTPLHVAAKAGQILQAELLVVYGADPGAPDINGRTPMDYARQAGHIELAERLVECQYELTDRLAFYLCGRRPDHKNGHYIIPQMADRARPKCPTQSLDLSELAKAAKKKLQALNNRLFEELAMDVYDEVDRRENDAVWLTTQNHSTLVTERSAVPFLPVNPEYSATRNQGRQKLARFNAREFATLIIDILSDAKRRQQGKGLSSPTDTLDLGIDDDQHDYDSVASDEDTDSELTAQNNNNTQRSNRAKSMDSSDLSDGPITLQEYLEVKKALASSEAKVQQLMKVNNNLSEELRRLQKEITRMQTDNRADPPGLTVPSSAAPHSHPHRRDRQAYSMYEPGAAPGPMAHGPPVLDSLAARLQPLNTYSARKGSTGGTGMYGVQHLSTEMGRYMVPRGEKHGSGTDSDYDNTHTYDLSLSMGRSSEDSEEGGGGDAVEPDPTLPCTEDVIMKTEQVTKNIQELLRAAQEFKHDSFVPCSEKIHSAVTEMASLFPRRPALDAVHSSLRLLASSASRLQVECRKAGPSEPGGPAVDYQLLTQQVIQCAYDIAKAAKQLVTITTREKKQ
;
A
#
# COMPACT_ATOMS: atom_id res chain seq x y z
N MET A 1 -38.26 -7.53 24.92
CA MET A 1 -38.35 -6.36 24.01
C MET A 1 -37.20 -6.44 22.99
N SER A 2 -37.35 -5.79 21.84
CA SER A 2 -36.64 -6.14 20.60
C SER A 2 -35.12 -6.28 20.72
N ARG A 3 -34.60 -7.41 20.24
CA ARG A 3 -33.24 -7.46 19.68
C ARG A 3 -33.22 -6.44 18.54
N LYS A 4 -32.41 -5.37 18.63
CA LYS A 4 -32.08 -4.58 17.44
C LYS A 4 -31.48 -5.57 16.44
N LEU A 5 -32.05 -5.68 15.24
CA LEU A 5 -31.34 -6.34 14.14
C LEU A 5 -30.00 -5.62 14.01
N GLN A 6 -28.90 -6.35 14.15
CA GLN A 6 -27.63 -5.87 13.65
C GLN A 6 -27.84 -5.67 12.15
N ARG A 7 -27.80 -4.41 11.71
CA ARG A 7 -27.77 -4.06 10.29
C ARG A 7 -26.55 -4.77 9.74
N THR A 8 -26.73 -5.76 8.87
CA THR A 8 -25.60 -6.44 8.23
C THR A 8 -24.77 -5.40 7.51
N GLU A 9 -23.53 -5.22 7.94
CA GLU A 9 -22.62 -4.27 7.33
C GLU A 9 -22.30 -4.75 5.91
N VAL A 10 -22.51 -3.86 4.95
CA VAL A 10 -22.31 -4.12 3.52
C VAL A 10 -21.38 -3.06 2.94
N CYS A 11 -20.66 -3.45 1.89
CA CYS A 11 -19.84 -2.56 1.09
C CYS A 11 -20.67 -1.37 0.60
N ALA A 12 -20.21 -0.17 0.92
CA ALA A 12 -20.90 1.06 0.61
C ALA A 12 -21.03 1.34 -0.90
N ASP A 13 -20.28 0.67 -1.76
CA ASP A 13 -20.25 0.96 -3.20
C ASP A 13 -20.95 -0.09 -4.07
N CYS A 14 -20.94 -1.37 -3.67
CA CYS A 14 -21.58 -2.45 -4.43
C CYS A 14 -22.53 -3.34 -3.60
N SER A 15 -22.75 -3.01 -2.32
CA SER A 15 -23.63 -3.74 -1.39
C SER A 15 -23.20 -5.19 -1.09
N ALA A 16 -21.95 -5.57 -1.40
CA ALA A 16 -21.40 -6.87 -1.04
C ALA A 16 -21.34 -7.07 0.50
N PRO A 17 -21.62 -8.27 1.04
CA PRO A 17 -21.56 -8.54 2.48
C PRO A 17 -20.11 -8.60 3.00
N ASP A 18 -19.95 -8.52 4.33
CA ASP A 18 -18.68 -8.61 5.09
C ASP A 18 -17.52 -7.77 4.51
N PRO A 19 -17.66 -6.43 4.41
CA PRO A 19 -16.58 -5.57 3.95
C PRO A 19 -15.33 -5.70 4.84
N GLY A 20 -14.18 -6.05 4.26
CA GLY A 20 -12.90 -6.17 4.98
C GLY A 20 -12.17 -4.85 5.24
N TRP A 21 -12.51 -3.80 4.48
CA TRP A 21 -11.80 -2.53 4.43
C TRP A 21 -12.72 -1.35 4.74
N THR A 22 -12.12 -0.18 4.92
CA THR A 22 -12.85 1.08 5.08
C THR A 22 -12.12 2.23 4.42
N SER A 23 -12.89 3.24 3.97
CA SER A 23 -12.40 4.57 3.61
C SER A 23 -12.64 5.51 4.80
N ILE A 24 -11.58 5.84 5.53
CA ILE A 24 -11.65 6.55 6.83
C ILE A 24 -12.28 7.93 6.67
N ASN A 25 -11.77 8.75 5.74
CA ASN A 25 -12.26 10.10 5.48
C ASN A 25 -13.68 10.13 4.89
N ARG A 26 -14.13 9.04 4.27
CA ARG A 26 -15.51 8.93 3.74
C ARG A 26 -16.49 8.32 4.74
N GLY A 27 -16.01 7.73 5.85
CA GLY A 27 -16.86 7.12 6.88
C GLY A 27 -17.63 5.89 6.39
N VAL A 28 -17.03 5.09 5.49
CA VAL A 28 -17.72 3.98 4.80
C VAL A 28 -16.88 2.71 4.72
N LEU A 29 -17.54 1.57 4.94
CA LEU A 29 -16.95 0.23 4.83
C LEU A 29 -17.02 -0.25 3.36
N ILE A 30 -15.98 -0.91 2.87
CA ILE A 30 -15.85 -1.34 1.47
C ILE A 30 -15.28 -2.77 1.39
N CYS A 31 -15.71 -3.55 0.39
CA CYS A 31 -15.14 -4.87 0.11
C CYS A 31 -13.82 -4.75 -0.66
N ASP A 32 -13.07 -5.85 -0.78
CA ASP A 32 -11.77 -5.90 -1.44
C ASP A 32 -11.78 -5.37 -2.88
N GLU A 33 -12.78 -5.78 -3.68
CA GLU A 33 -12.93 -5.34 -5.06
C GLU A 33 -13.19 -3.84 -5.21
N CYS A 34 -13.83 -3.21 -4.24
CA CYS A 34 -14.00 -1.76 -4.22
C CYS A 34 -12.74 -1.08 -3.65
N CYS A 35 -12.07 -1.72 -2.67
CA CYS A 35 -10.81 -1.25 -2.11
C CYS A 35 -9.67 -1.17 -3.14
N SER A 36 -9.58 -2.12 -4.08
CA SER A 36 -8.58 -2.04 -5.17
C SER A 36 -8.73 -0.76 -6.00
N VAL A 37 -9.97 -0.35 -6.30
CA VAL A 37 -10.26 0.92 -6.97
C VAL A 37 -9.91 2.10 -6.05
N HIS A 38 -10.35 2.10 -4.78
CA HIS A 38 -10.04 3.18 -3.83
C HIS A 38 -8.53 3.41 -3.67
N ARG A 39 -7.71 2.35 -3.63
CA ARG A 39 -6.24 2.43 -3.60
C ARG A 39 -5.68 3.14 -4.84
N SER A 40 -6.30 2.99 -6.01
CA SER A 40 -5.89 3.69 -7.24
C SER A 40 -6.24 5.18 -7.26
N LEU A 41 -7.15 5.66 -6.39
CA LEU A 41 -7.52 7.08 -6.29
C LEU A 41 -6.54 7.89 -5.42
N GLY A 42 -5.86 7.23 -4.48
CA GLY A 42 -4.94 7.86 -3.55
C GLY A 42 -5.61 8.56 -2.35
N ARG A 43 -4.80 8.86 -1.34
CA ARG A 43 -5.25 9.31 -0.01
C ARG A 43 -6.06 10.61 -0.01
N HIS A 44 -5.78 11.51 -0.95
CA HIS A 44 -6.51 12.78 -1.13
C HIS A 44 -8.00 12.55 -1.47
N ILE A 45 -8.35 11.44 -2.10
CA ILE A 45 -9.74 11.03 -2.34
C ILE A 45 -10.22 10.04 -1.27
N SER A 46 -9.42 9.01 -0.97
CA SER A 46 -9.79 7.94 -0.03
C SER A 46 -8.59 7.44 0.78
N ILE A 47 -8.64 7.62 2.10
CA ILE A 47 -7.71 7.02 3.05
C ILE A 47 -8.19 5.61 3.38
N VAL A 48 -7.58 4.60 2.77
CA VAL A 48 -7.96 3.19 2.99
C VAL A 48 -7.22 2.57 4.18
N LYS A 49 -7.91 1.68 4.89
CA LYS A 49 -7.31 0.85 5.95
C LYS A 49 -8.09 -0.45 6.12
N HIS A 50 -7.41 -1.55 6.44
CA HIS A 50 -8.07 -2.83 6.68
C HIS A 50 -8.65 -2.89 8.09
N LEU A 51 -9.86 -3.42 8.27
CA LEU A 51 -10.53 -3.51 9.57
C LEU A 51 -9.85 -4.51 10.53
N ARG A 52 -9.59 -5.74 10.04
CA ARG A 52 -9.03 -6.86 10.81
C ARG A 52 -7.48 -6.95 10.83
N HIS A 53 -6.79 -6.60 9.74
CA HIS A 53 -5.34 -6.80 9.55
C HIS A 53 -4.50 -5.52 9.69
N SER A 54 -4.98 -4.51 10.43
CA SER A 54 -4.23 -3.28 10.71
C SER A 54 -4.39 -2.86 12.16
N GLY A 55 -3.36 -2.26 12.76
CA GLY A 55 -3.50 -1.65 14.10
C GLY A 55 -4.37 -0.40 14.05
N TRP A 56 -5.31 -0.26 14.98
CA TRP A 56 -6.26 0.85 15.08
C TRP A 56 -6.19 1.55 16.44
N PRO A 57 -6.17 2.90 16.48
CA PRO A 57 -6.63 3.63 17.66
C PRO A 57 -8.11 3.32 17.90
N PRO A 58 -8.55 2.98 19.14
CA PRO A 58 -9.93 2.58 19.41
C PRO A 58 -10.96 3.64 19.00
N ALA A 59 -10.70 4.91 19.34
CA ALA A 59 -11.58 6.03 19.00
C ALA A 59 -11.70 6.26 17.49
N LEU A 60 -10.62 6.11 16.71
CA LEU A 60 -10.64 6.22 15.25
C LEU A 60 -11.50 5.12 14.61
N LEU A 61 -11.38 3.87 15.07
CA LEU A 61 -12.23 2.77 14.59
C LEU A 61 -13.70 3.00 14.95
N GLN A 62 -13.96 3.42 16.20
CA GLN A 62 -15.30 3.75 16.66
C GLN A 62 -15.93 4.90 15.86
N MET A 63 -15.16 5.93 15.51
CA MET A 63 -15.60 7.07 14.69
C MET A 63 -16.06 6.58 13.31
N VAL A 64 -15.25 5.75 12.64
CA VAL A 64 -15.58 5.17 11.33
C VAL A 64 -16.82 4.26 11.40
N GLN A 65 -16.90 3.36 12.38
CA GLN A 65 -18.06 2.48 12.57
C GLN A 65 -19.33 3.28 12.88
N THR A 66 -19.22 4.37 13.65
CA THR A 66 -20.33 5.26 13.97
C THR A 66 -20.82 6.02 12.73
N LEU A 67 -19.92 6.49 11.86
CA LEU A 67 -20.30 7.09 10.57
C LEU A 67 -20.99 6.08 9.64
N ALA A 68 -20.41 4.89 9.47
CA ALA A 68 -20.94 3.87 8.57
C ALA A 68 -22.34 3.40 9.00
N SER A 69 -22.52 3.09 10.29
CA SER A 69 -23.80 2.61 10.84
C SER A 69 -24.91 3.66 10.84
N ASN A 70 -24.57 4.94 11.04
CA ASN A 70 -25.50 6.07 10.97
C ASN A 70 -25.72 6.61 9.54
N GLY A 71 -25.20 5.95 8.51
CA GLY A 71 -25.59 6.24 7.12
C GLY A 71 -24.82 7.39 6.47
N ALA A 72 -23.55 7.61 6.83
CA ALA A 72 -22.64 8.52 6.12
C ALA A 72 -22.63 8.34 4.59
N ASN A 73 -22.87 7.11 4.11
CA ASN A 73 -23.00 6.81 2.68
C ASN A 73 -24.12 7.61 1.97
N SER A 74 -25.14 8.10 2.69
CA SER A 74 -26.20 8.97 2.14
C SER A 74 -25.70 10.35 1.68
N ILE A 75 -24.56 10.82 2.20
CA ILE A 75 -23.90 12.04 1.72
C ILE A 75 -23.35 11.81 0.32
N TRP A 76 -22.70 10.66 0.11
CA TRP A 76 -22.04 10.29 -1.14
C TRP A 76 -22.97 9.72 -2.21
N GLU A 77 -24.21 9.37 -1.85
CA GLU A 77 -25.24 8.80 -2.75
C GLU A 77 -26.54 9.62 -2.75
N HIS A 78 -26.52 10.88 -2.29
CA HIS A 78 -27.71 11.70 -2.08
C HIS A 78 -28.68 11.73 -3.28
N SER A 79 -28.19 11.98 -4.49
CA SER A 79 -29.06 12.00 -5.68
C SER A 79 -29.53 10.61 -6.15
N LEU A 80 -28.89 9.53 -5.69
CA LEU A 80 -29.35 8.16 -5.96
C LEU A 80 -30.47 7.72 -5.00
N LEU A 81 -30.65 8.46 -3.89
CA LEU A 81 -31.73 8.26 -2.92
C LEU A 81 -32.99 9.07 -3.24
N ASP A 82 -32.91 10.06 -4.15
CA ASP A 82 -34.04 10.87 -4.60
C ASP A 82 -34.87 10.11 -5.65
N PRO A 83 -36.15 9.74 -5.36
CA PRO A 83 -37.00 9.02 -6.30
C PRO A 83 -37.20 9.72 -7.65
N ALA A 84 -37.06 11.05 -7.72
CA ALA A 84 -37.15 11.80 -8.97
C ALA A 84 -35.93 11.62 -9.89
N GLN A 85 -34.75 11.33 -9.32
CA GLN A 85 -33.48 11.20 -10.04
C GLN A 85 -33.16 9.74 -10.44
N VAL A 86 -33.75 8.74 -9.76
CA VAL A 86 -33.55 7.30 -10.04
C VAL A 86 -33.86 6.91 -11.49
N GLN A 87 -34.69 7.68 -12.20
CA GLN A 87 -35.03 7.43 -13.61
C GLN A 87 -33.87 7.69 -14.60
N SER A 88 -32.76 8.32 -14.19
CA SER A 88 -31.67 8.74 -15.10
C SER A 88 -30.71 7.62 -15.54
N GLY A 89 -31.04 6.34 -15.30
CA GLY A 89 -30.18 5.18 -15.61
C GLY A 89 -28.94 5.04 -14.72
N ARG A 90 -28.68 5.99 -13.80
CA ARG A 90 -27.56 5.96 -12.85
C ARG A 90 -27.90 5.01 -11.70
N ARG A 91 -27.41 3.77 -11.77
CA ARG A 91 -27.60 2.75 -10.72
C ARG A 91 -26.30 2.43 -9.99
N LYS A 92 -26.45 2.08 -8.71
CA LYS A 92 -25.39 1.49 -7.89
C LYS A 92 -25.02 0.08 -8.42
N PRO A 93 -23.73 -0.29 -8.49
CA PRO A 93 -23.31 -1.64 -8.84
C PRO A 93 -23.83 -2.70 -7.86
N ASN A 94 -23.99 -3.92 -8.37
CA ASN A 94 -24.28 -5.11 -7.60
C ASN A 94 -22.99 -5.80 -7.11
N PRO A 95 -23.06 -6.72 -6.12
CA PRO A 95 -21.89 -7.45 -5.64
C PRO A 95 -21.19 -8.27 -6.73
N GLN A 96 -21.93 -8.75 -7.73
CA GLN A 96 -21.43 -9.58 -8.84
C GLN A 96 -20.97 -8.78 -10.06
N ASP A 97 -21.16 -7.46 -10.10
CA ASP A 97 -20.74 -6.64 -11.23
C ASP A 97 -19.20 -6.63 -11.35
N LYS A 98 -18.68 -6.59 -12.59
CA LYS A 98 -17.23 -6.57 -12.83
C LYS A 98 -16.58 -5.35 -12.17
N VAL A 99 -15.38 -5.54 -11.60
CA VAL A 99 -14.56 -4.47 -11.03
C VAL A 99 -14.32 -3.35 -12.06
N HIS A 100 -13.98 -3.76 -13.28
CA HIS A 100 -13.83 -2.86 -14.43
C HIS A 100 -14.77 -3.28 -15.58
N PRO A 101 -15.44 -2.31 -16.25
CA PRO A 101 -15.48 -0.88 -15.91
C PRO A 101 -16.39 -0.58 -14.68
N THR A 102 -17.47 -1.36 -14.50
CA THR A 102 -18.67 -1.01 -13.73
C THR A 102 -18.43 -0.46 -12.33
N LYS A 103 -17.81 -1.23 -11.43
CA LYS A 103 -17.54 -0.74 -10.06
C LYS A 103 -16.56 0.43 -10.07
N SER A 104 -15.53 0.39 -10.92
CA SER A 104 -14.50 1.42 -10.97
C SER A 104 -14.98 2.78 -11.48
N GLU A 105 -15.91 2.80 -12.43
CA GLU A 105 -16.53 4.04 -12.92
C GLU A 105 -17.48 4.62 -11.89
N PHE A 106 -18.31 3.79 -11.25
CA PHE A 106 -19.19 4.22 -10.17
C PHE A 106 -18.41 4.83 -8.99
N ILE A 107 -17.33 4.18 -8.55
CA ILE A 107 -16.48 4.65 -7.44
C ILE A 107 -15.81 5.99 -7.79
N ARG A 108 -15.31 6.17 -9.02
CA ARG A 108 -14.79 7.47 -9.47
C ARG A 108 -15.88 8.54 -9.53
N ALA A 109 -17.03 8.23 -10.12
CA ALA A 109 -18.17 9.13 -10.15
C ALA A 109 -18.59 9.57 -8.73
N LYS A 110 -18.60 8.63 -7.78
CA LYS A 110 -19.02 8.85 -6.39
C LYS A 110 -18.05 9.72 -5.58
N TYR A 111 -16.75 9.41 -5.58
CA TYR A 111 -15.79 10.05 -4.66
C TYR A 111 -14.80 11.02 -5.32
N GLN A 112 -14.50 10.84 -6.60
CA GLN A 112 -13.58 11.72 -7.35
C GLN A 112 -14.34 12.84 -8.06
N MET A 113 -15.45 12.52 -8.75
CA MET A 113 -16.28 13.51 -9.45
C MET A 113 -17.39 14.11 -8.57
N LEU A 114 -17.63 13.54 -7.38
CA LEU A 114 -18.72 13.90 -6.47
C LEU A 114 -20.08 14.00 -7.19
N ALA A 115 -20.35 13.07 -8.11
CA ALA A 115 -21.47 13.13 -9.04
C ALA A 115 -22.84 12.95 -8.37
N PHE A 116 -22.88 12.42 -7.15
CA PHE A 116 -24.12 12.09 -6.44
C PHE A 116 -24.30 12.85 -5.11
N VAL A 117 -23.37 13.73 -4.73
CA VAL A 117 -23.53 14.55 -3.51
C VAL A 117 -24.57 15.64 -3.72
N HIS A 118 -25.15 16.13 -2.63
CA HIS A 118 -25.95 17.37 -2.68
C HIS A 118 -25.02 18.56 -2.98
N LYS A 119 -25.17 19.19 -4.14
CA LYS A 119 -24.43 20.39 -4.51
C LYS A 119 -25.21 21.63 -4.07
N LEU A 120 -24.56 22.52 -3.33
CA LEU A 120 -25.05 23.89 -3.15
C LEU A 120 -25.03 24.60 -4.52
N PRO A 121 -25.97 25.52 -4.80
CA PRO A 121 -25.91 26.32 -6.02
C PRO A 121 -24.60 27.10 -6.06
N CYS A 122 -23.83 26.96 -7.13
CA CYS A 122 -22.66 27.81 -7.38
C CYS A 122 -23.12 29.27 -7.32
N ARG A 123 -22.52 30.03 -6.40
CA ARG A 123 -22.61 31.48 -6.35
C ARG A 123 -21.23 32.02 -6.66
N ASP A 124 -21.15 33.18 -7.27
CA ASP A 124 -19.88 33.80 -7.70
C ASP A 124 -18.97 34.25 -6.52
N ASP A 125 -19.30 33.82 -5.29
CA ASP A 125 -18.55 34.04 -4.04
C ASP A 125 -18.53 32.74 -3.20
N ASP A 126 -17.76 31.77 -3.67
CA ASP A 126 -17.46 30.52 -2.94
C ASP A 126 -16.70 30.78 -1.63
N GLY A 127 -16.03 31.95 -1.51
CA GLY A 127 -15.25 32.35 -0.34
C GLY A 127 -16.11 32.65 0.88
N VAL A 128 -17.21 33.40 0.72
CA VAL A 128 -18.20 33.63 1.79
C VAL A 128 -18.88 32.33 2.19
N THR A 129 -19.32 31.53 1.21
CA THR A 129 -19.99 30.24 1.45
C THR A 129 -19.10 29.28 2.27
N THR A 130 -17.81 29.17 1.93
CA THR A 130 -16.83 28.35 2.65
C THR A 130 -16.62 28.81 4.09
N LYS A 131 -16.53 30.12 4.33
CA LYS A 131 -16.39 30.70 5.68
C LYS A 131 -17.61 30.40 6.55
N ASP A 132 -18.82 30.49 6.00
CA ASP A 132 -20.04 30.24 6.76
C ASP A 132 -20.27 28.75 7.06
N LEU A 133 -19.95 27.85 6.13
CA LEU A 133 -19.89 26.40 6.39
C LEU A 133 -18.86 26.07 7.49
N SER A 134 -17.73 26.78 7.52
CA SER A 134 -16.70 26.60 8.54
C SER A 134 -17.10 27.12 9.93
N LYS A 135 -17.85 28.24 10.02
CA LYS A 135 -18.50 28.70 11.26
C LYS A 135 -19.55 27.69 11.76
N GLN A 136 -20.34 27.11 10.85
CA GLN A 136 -21.30 26.05 11.18
C GLN A 136 -20.59 24.80 11.72
N LEU A 137 -19.46 24.40 11.12
CA LEU A 137 -18.65 23.27 11.60
C LEU A 137 -18.11 23.55 13.01
N HIS A 138 -17.49 24.71 13.23
CA HIS A 138 -16.99 25.17 14.54
C HIS A 138 -18.08 25.10 15.64
N SER A 139 -19.32 25.45 15.30
CA SER A 139 -20.45 25.36 16.22
C SER A 139 -20.97 23.93 16.45
N SER A 140 -20.94 23.07 15.43
CA SER A 140 -21.57 21.74 15.39
C SER A 140 -20.77 20.67 16.14
N VAL A 141 -19.43 20.74 16.09
CA VAL A 141 -18.50 19.76 16.70
C VAL A 141 -18.55 19.70 18.24
N ARG A 142 -19.30 20.62 18.87
CA ARG A 142 -19.67 20.57 20.29
C ARG A 142 -20.69 19.47 20.61
N THR A 143 -21.31 18.87 19.59
CA THR A 143 -22.29 17.78 19.72
C THR A 143 -21.78 16.51 19.05
N GLY A 144 -22.31 15.35 19.44
CA GLY A 144 -21.91 14.05 18.88
C GLY A 144 -22.38 13.75 17.44
N SER A 145 -22.94 14.71 16.71
CA SER A 145 -23.47 14.48 15.35
C SER A 145 -22.34 14.42 14.31
N LEU A 146 -21.70 13.26 14.17
CA LEU A 146 -20.65 13.03 13.18
C LEU A 146 -21.14 13.21 11.74
N GLU A 147 -22.38 12.82 11.43
CA GLU A 147 -22.95 12.96 10.09
C GLU A 147 -23.08 14.44 9.68
N THR A 148 -23.52 15.31 10.59
CA THR A 148 -23.61 16.76 10.35
C THR A 148 -22.22 17.35 10.06
N CYS A 149 -21.21 16.98 10.85
CA CYS A 149 -19.85 17.46 10.67
C CYS A 149 -19.22 16.92 9.37
N LEU A 150 -19.40 15.64 9.06
CA LEU A 150 -18.94 15.05 7.78
C LEU A 150 -19.63 15.71 6.58
N ARG A 151 -20.93 16.02 6.68
CA ARG A 151 -21.67 16.72 5.62
C ARG A 151 -21.13 18.12 5.39
N LEU A 152 -20.88 18.90 6.45
CA LEU A 152 -20.26 20.22 6.34
C LEU A 152 -18.85 20.16 5.72
N LEU A 153 -18.03 19.20 6.15
CA LEU A 153 -16.70 18.94 5.56
C LEU A 153 -16.81 18.56 4.06
N SER A 154 -17.81 17.75 3.68
CA SER A 154 -18.05 17.37 2.28
C SER A 154 -18.52 18.53 1.38
N LEU A 155 -19.05 19.60 1.98
CA LEU A 155 -19.47 20.84 1.30
C LEU A 155 -18.35 21.90 1.28
N GLY A 156 -17.17 21.62 1.84
CA GLY A 156 -16.01 22.53 1.83
C GLY A 156 -15.69 23.23 3.15
N ALA A 157 -16.37 22.91 4.26
CA ALA A 157 -15.99 23.45 5.57
C ALA A 157 -14.53 23.07 5.93
N GLN A 158 -13.76 24.03 6.46
CA GLN A 158 -12.35 23.81 6.77
C GLN A 158 -12.16 23.33 8.21
N ALA A 159 -11.54 22.15 8.40
CA ALA A 159 -11.30 21.58 9.73
C ALA A 159 -10.35 22.43 10.60
N ASN A 160 -9.42 23.15 9.96
CA ASN A 160 -8.48 24.11 10.58
C ASN A 160 -9.00 25.56 10.66
N PHE A 161 -10.29 25.81 10.36
CA PHE A 161 -10.83 27.17 10.37
C PHE A 161 -10.60 27.89 11.71
N PHE A 162 -9.90 29.01 11.69
CA PHE A 162 -9.72 29.86 12.86
C PHE A 162 -10.86 30.88 12.95
N HIS A 163 -11.75 30.72 13.94
CA HIS A 163 -12.91 31.59 14.06
C HIS A 163 -12.50 32.98 14.59
N PRO A 164 -12.66 34.09 13.83
CA PRO A 164 -12.12 35.39 14.20
C PRO A 164 -12.65 35.91 15.55
N GLU A 165 -13.97 35.88 15.75
CA GLU A 165 -14.59 36.35 17.00
C GLU A 165 -14.40 35.44 18.22
N LYS A 166 -14.11 34.14 18.01
CA LYS A 166 -13.97 33.15 19.10
C LYS A 166 -12.51 32.77 19.36
N GLY A 167 -11.58 33.24 18.53
CA GLY A 167 -10.15 32.98 18.62
C GLY A 167 -9.75 31.51 18.70
N THR A 168 -10.53 30.60 18.12
CA THR A 168 -10.42 29.14 18.32
C THR A 168 -10.76 28.37 17.05
N THR A 169 -10.21 27.17 16.89
CA THR A 169 -10.55 26.23 15.79
C THR A 169 -11.64 25.23 16.21
N PRO A 170 -12.31 24.53 15.28
CA PRO A 170 -13.25 23.44 15.60
C PRO A 170 -12.67 22.40 16.56
N LEU A 171 -11.37 22.07 16.44
CA LEU A 171 -10.72 21.08 17.29
C LEU A 171 -10.63 21.52 18.76
N HIS A 172 -10.45 22.82 19.03
CA HIS A 172 -10.54 23.38 20.39
C HIS A 172 -11.95 23.20 20.98
N VAL A 173 -13.00 23.41 20.18
CA VAL A 173 -14.39 23.25 20.61
C VAL A 173 -14.71 21.79 20.91
N ALA A 174 -14.31 20.87 20.03
CA ALA A 174 -14.46 19.44 20.23
C ALA A 174 -13.72 18.96 21.49
N ALA A 175 -12.47 19.41 21.68
CA ALA A 175 -11.64 19.07 22.83
C ALA A 175 -12.21 19.56 24.16
N LYS A 176 -12.67 20.83 24.22
CA LYS A 176 -13.33 21.40 25.40
C LYS A 176 -14.66 20.71 25.74
N ALA A 177 -15.34 20.13 24.74
CA ALA A 177 -16.62 19.44 24.89
C ALA A 177 -16.49 17.90 25.05
N GLY A 178 -15.27 17.37 25.13
CA GLY A 178 -15.02 15.93 25.28
C GLY A 178 -15.42 15.08 24.07
N GLN A 179 -15.62 15.69 22.90
CA GLN A 179 -16.14 15.01 21.71
C GLN A 179 -15.04 14.27 20.96
N ILE A 180 -14.55 13.16 21.54
CA ILE A 180 -13.41 12.40 21.02
C ILE A 180 -13.59 11.93 19.56
N LEU A 181 -14.79 11.48 19.18
CA LEU A 181 -15.06 11.06 17.80
C LEU A 181 -15.09 12.25 16.82
N GLN A 182 -15.50 13.45 17.27
CA GLN A 182 -15.42 14.67 16.45
C GLN A 182 -13.96 15.11 16.28
N ALA A 183 -13.14 14.98 17.32
CA ALA A 183 -11.71 15.26 17.23
C ALA A 183 -11.01 14.33 16.22
N GLU A 184 -11.30 13.03 16.24
CA GLU A 184 -10.80 12.07 15.23
C GLU A 184 -11.23 12.46 13.81
N LEU A 185 -12.51 12.79 13.61
CA LEU A 185 -13.03 13.21 12.30
C LEU A 185 -12.34 14.49 11.79
N LEU A 186 -12.15 15.49 12.66
CA LEU A 186 -11.45 16.73 12.32
C LEU A 186 -9.98 16.49 11.96
N VAL A 187 -9.26 15.66 12.73
CA VAL A 187 -7.86 15.31 12.46
C VAL A 187 -7.71 14.52 11.15
N VAL A 188 -8.65 13.62 10.83
CA VAL A 188 -8.71 12.92 9.53
C VAL A 188 -8.88 13.90 8.36
N TYR A 189 -9.55 15.03 8.59
CA TYR A 189 -9.68 16.14 7.64
C TYR A 189 -8.59 17.23 7.79
N GLY A 190 -7.48 16.91 8.48
CA GLY A 190 -6.29 17.74 8.55
C GLY A 190 -6.26 18.78 9.66
N ALA A 191 -7.17 18.73 10.65
CA ALA A 191 -7.10 19.64 11.80
C ALA A 191 -5.80 19.40 12.62
N ASP A 192 -5.06 20.46 12.90
CA ASP A 192 -3.79 20.42 13.64
C ASP A 192 -4.03 20.37 15.16
N PRO A 193 -3.65 19.29 15.86
CA PRO A 193 -3.74 19.20 17.33
C PRO A 193 -2.78 20.12 18.08
N GLY A 194 -1.75 20.64 17.42
CA GLY A 194 -0.76 21.57 17.97
C GLY A 194 -1.07 23.06 17.74
N ALA A 195 -2.11 23.40 16.98
CA ALA A 195 -2.46 24.77 16.65
C ALA A 195 -2.93 25.54 17.91
N PRO A 196 -2.36 26.71 18.25
CA PRO A 196 -2.79 27.51 19.39
C PRO A 196 -4.06 28.32 19.11
N ASP A 197 -4.85 28.58 20.15
CA ASP A 197 -5.92 29.57 20.20
C ASP A 197 -5.36 31.00 20.40
N ILE A 198 -6.24 32.00 20.41
CA ILE A 198 -5.88 33.42 20.65
C ILE A 198 -5.21 33.68 22.02
N ASN A 199 -5.31 32.73 22.96
CA ASN A 199 -4.69 32.78 24.28
C ASN A 199 -3.41 31.93 24.35
N GLY A 200 -2.94 31.37 23.23
CA GLY A 200 -1.79 30.46 23.17
C GLY A 200 -2.05 29.03 23.67
N ARG A 201 -3.31 28.64 23.95
CA ARG A 201 -3.68 27.29 24.41
C ARG A 201 -3.95 26.37 23.24
N THR A 202 -3.54 25.11 23.34
CA THR A 202 -3.81 24.06 22.34
C THR A 202 -5.15 23.35 22.63
N PRO A 203 -5.72 22.58 21.68
CA PRO A 203 -6.86 21.71 21.94
C PRO A 203 -6.62 20.73 23.10
N MET A 204 -5.39 20.19 23.22
CA MET A 204 -5.00 19.32 24.33
C MET A 204 -5.15 20.01 25.69
N ASP A 205 -4.80 21.29 25.81
CA ASP A 205 -4.91 22.04 27.06
C ASP A 205 -6.38 22.21 27.47
N TYR A 206 -7.28 22.44 26.51
CA TYR A 206 -8.73 22.46 26.76
C TYR A 206 -9.27 21.10 27.19
N ALA A 207 -8.83 20.01 26.56
CA ALA A 207 -9.21 18.65 26.98
C ALA A 207 -8.76 18.35 28.41
N ARG A 208 -7.51 18.71 28.77
CA ARG A 208 -6.99 18.58 30.15
C ARG A 208 -7.75 19.44 31.14
N GLN A 209 -7.99 20.72 30.82
CA GLN A 209 -8.72 21.65 31.68
C GLN A 209 -10.16 21.20 31.95
N ALA A 210 -10.80 20.53 30.98
CA ALA A 210 -12.14 19.97 31.12
C ALA A 210 -12.18 18.55 31.73
N GLY A 211 -11.03 17.95 32.06
CA GLY A 211 -10.94 16.61 32.64
C GLY A 211 -11.06 15.45 31.65
N HIS A 212 -11.02 15.72 30.34
CA HIS A 212 -11.10 14.72 29.27
C HIS A 212 -9.72 14.09 28.99
N ILE A 213 -9.20 13.33 29.96
CA ILE A 213 -7.82 12.81 29.94
C ILE A 213 -7.56 11.88 28.73
N GLU A 214 -8.48 10.97 28.41
CA GLU A 214 -8.37 10.07 27.26
C GLU A 214 -8.23 10.86 25.93
N LEU A 215 -9.04 11.91 25.76
CA LEU A 215 -8.95 12.80 24.60
C LEU A 215 -7.65 13.61 24.60
N ALA A 216 -7.17 14.06 25.77
CA ALA A 216 -5.89 14.75 25.86
C ALA A 216 -4.70 13.85 25.49
N GLU A 217 -4.69 12.58 25.93
CA GLU A 217 -3.67 11.60 25.52
C GLU A 217 -3.78 11.29 24.02
N ARG A 218 -5.00 11.08 23.50
CA ARG A 218 -5.23 10.82 22.07
C ARG A 218 -4.84 12.00 21.17
N LEU A 219 -5.04 13.25 21.62
CA LEU A 219 -4.60 14.44 20.87
C LEU A 219 -3.08 14.52 20.73
N VAL A 220 -2.31 14.03 21.72
CA VAL A 220 -0.85 13.90 21.60
C VAL A 220 -0.49 12.87 20.54
N GLU A 221 -1.10 11.69 20.55
CA GLU A 221 -0.88 10.69 19.49
C GLU A 221 -1.22 11.26 18.09
N CYS A 222 -2.33 12.00 17.97
CA CYS A 222 -2.69 12.67 16.72
C CYS A 222 -1.65 13.70 16.26
N GLN A 223 -1.00 14.41 17.20
CA GLN A 223 0.04 15.40 16.90
C GLN A 223 1.31 14.75 16.34
N TYR A 224 1.63 13.53 16.76
CA TYR A 224 2.86 12.81 16.39
C TYR A 224 2.64 11.64 15.42
N GLU A 225 1.40 11.33 15.02
CA GLU A 225 1.03 10.21 14.13
C GLU A 225 1.91 10.08 12.88
N LEU A 226 2.33 11.21 12.28
CA LEU A 226 3.28 11.19 11.16
C LEU A 226 4.60 10.52 11.55
N THR A 227 5.28 11.05 12.56
CA THR A 227 6.57 10.55 13.03
C THR A 227 6.46 9.18 13.70
N ASP A 228 5.35 8.89 14.37
CA ASP A 228 5.13 7.60 15.01
C ASP A 228 4.94 6.48 14.00
N ARG A 229 4.22 6.75 12.91
CA ARG A 229 4.06 5.79 11.82
C ARG A 229 5.38 5.53 11.09
N LEU A 230 6.14 6.60 10.83
CA LEU A 230 7.49 6.48 10.25
C LEU A 230 8.44 5.66 11.14
N ALA A 231 8.41 5.85 12.47
CA ALA A 231 9.19 5.05 13.40
C ALA A 231 8.69 3.59 13.47
N PHE A 232 7.38 3.39 13.57
CA PHE A 232 6.74 2.08 13.63
C PHE A 232 7.06 1.22 12.41
N TYR A 233 7.02 1.80 11.20
CA TYR A 233 7.36 1.13 9.94
C TYR A 233 8.77 0.52 9.95
N LEU A 234 9.74 1.13 10.65
CA LEU A 234 11.12 0.63 10.71
C LEU A 234 11.42 -0.30 11.90
N CYS A 235 10.73 -0.14 13.04
CA CYS A 235 11.12 -0.84 14.28
C CYS A 235 9.97 -1.47 15.09
N GLY A 236 8.75 -1.48 14.53
CA GLY A 236 7.55 -2.10 15.12
C GLY A 236 7.09 -1.45 16.43
N ARG A 237 7.57 -0.25 16.75
CA ARG A 237 7.35 0.43 18.03
C ARG A 237 7.05 1.92 17.83
N ARG A 238 6.17 2.45 18.68
CA ARG A 238 5.85 3.89 18.78
C ARG A 238 6.48 4.48 20.04
N PRO A 239 6.72 5.80 20.10
CA PRO A 239 7.19 6.45 21.33
C PRO A 239 6.16 6.32 22.45
N ASP A 240 6.64 6.24 23.69
CA ASP A 240 5.78 6.51 24.85
C ASP A 240 5.78 8.02 25.10
N HIS A 241 4.74 8.71 24.64
CA HIS A 241 4.63 10.16 24.74
C HIS A 241 4.62 10.72 26.18
N LYS A 242 4.52 9.87 27.21
CA LYS A 242 4.71 10.27 28.62
C LYS A 242 6.19 10.48 28.95
N ASN A 243 7.08 9.78 28.23
CA ASN A 243 8.53 9.77 28.44
C ASN A 243 9.32 10.38 27.26
N GLY A 244 8.69 10.58 26.09
CA GLY A 244 9.24 11.36 24.97
C GLY A 244 8.57 11.07 23.62
N HIS A 245 8.58 12.04 22.72
CA HIS A 245 7.77 12.00 21.49
C HIS A 245 8.49 11.48 20.23
N TYR A 246 9.73 10.96 20.32
CA TYR A 246 10.49 10.51 19.14
C TYR A 246 11.30 9.25 19.40
N ILE A 247 11.17 8.27 18.50
CA ILE A 247 12.10 7.16 18.33
C ILE A 247 12.93 7.41 17.07
N ILE A 248 14.26 7.34 17.19
CA ILE A 248 15.19 7.41 16.06
C ILE A 248 15.84 6.02 15.88
N PRO A 249 15.42 5.22 14.88
CA PRO A 249 16.03 3.92 14.61
C PRO A 249 17.51 4.02 14.20
N GLN A 250 18.29 2.98 14.48
CA GLN A 250 19.69 2.88 14.04
C GLN A 250 19.84 1.79 12.96
N MET A 251 20.62 2.09 11.92
CA MET A 251 20.96 1.13 10.87
C MET A 251 21.96 0.09 11.40
N ALA A 252 21.67 -1.20 11.19
CA ALA A 252 22.48 -2.32 11.70
C ALA A 252 23.93 -2.35 11.19
N ASP A 253 24.23 -1.67 10.08
CA ASP A 253 25.54 -1.65 9.43
C ASP A 253 26.66 -1.00 10.28
N ARG A 254 26.32 -0.24 11.34
CA ARG A 254 27.33 0.36 12.24
C ARG A 254 28.15 -0.67 13.04
N ALA A 255 27.75 -1.93 13.07
CA ALA A 255 28.37 -2.97 13.89
C ALA A 255 29.30 -3.95 13.15
N ARG A 256 29.45 -3.86 11.82
CA ARG A 256 30.39 -4.74 11.06
C ARG A 256 31.72 -4.01 10.77
N PRO A 257 32.87 -4.72 10.77
CA PRO A 257 34.15 -4.15 10.36
C PRO A 257 34.08 -3.61 8.93
N LYS A 258 34.57 -2.39 8.71
CA LYS A 258 34.50 -1.70 7.41
C LYS A 258 35.43 -2.37 6.39
N CYS A 259 34.87 -2.77 5.24
CA CYS A 259 35.69 -2.99 4.05
C CYS A 259 36.03 -1.62 3.41
N PRO A 260 37.31 -1.30 3.09
CA PRO A 260 37.72 0.11 2.96
C PRO A 260 37.28 0.82 1.67
N THR A 261 36.91 0.10 0.62
CA THR A 261 36.94 0.62 -0.76
C THR A 261 35.57 0.91 -1.40
N GLN A 262 34.46 0.69 -0.69
CA GLN A 262 33.11 0.92 -1.24
C GLN A 262 32.08 1.48 -0.23
N SER A 263 32.47 1.61 1.05
CA SER A 263 31.58 2.05 2.14
C SER A 263 31.64 3.56 2.42
N LEU A 264 32.68 4.25 1.94
CA LEU A 264 32.89 5.69 2.16
C LEU A 264 31.98 6.54 1.27
N ASP A 265 31.91 6.25 -0.03
CA ASP A 265 31.16 7.08 -0.99
C ASP A 265 29.65 7.13 -0.69
N LEU A 266 29.04 6.00 -0.33
CA LEU A 266 27.64 5.94 0.10
C LEU A 266 27.39 6.70 1.41
N SER A 267 28.38 6.77 2.30
CA SER A 267 28.32 7.56 3.53
C SER A 267 28.39 9.06 3.24
N GLU A 268 29.26 9.50 2.33
CA GLU A 268 29.34 10.92 1.94
C GLU A 268 28.12 11.37 1.14
N LEU A 269 27.60 10.54 0.22
CA LEU A 269 26.34 10.81 -0.47
C LEU A 269 25.17 10.95 0.53
N ALA A 270 25.08 10.06 1.52
CA ALA A 270 24.06 10.14 2.57
C ALA A 270 24.20 11.40 3.43
N LYS A 271 25.42 11.80 3.82
CA LYS A 271 25.65 13.08 4.52
C LYS A 271 25.25 14.28 3.66
N ALA A 272 25.57 14.28 2.37
CA ALA A 272 25.19 15.35 1.44
C ALA A 272 23.66 15.44 1.27
N ALA A 273 22.97 14.29 1.15
CA ALA A 273 21.51 14.22 1.12
C ALA A 273 20.89 14.74 2.43
N LYS A 274 21.42 14.33 3.59
CA LYS A 274 21.00 14.83 4.91
C LYS A 274 21.19 16.35 5.03
N LYS A 275 22.31 16.91 4.52
CA LYS A 275 22.54 18.37 4.51
C LYS A 275 21.51 19.08 3.62
N LYS A 276 21.15 18.52 2.47
CA LYS A 276 20.07 19.07 1.62
C LYS A 276 18.70 19.01 2.31
N LEU A 277 18.37 17.92 3.00
CA LEU A 277 17.15 17.81 3.82
C LEU A 277 17.11 18.87 4.94
N GLN A 278 18.25 19.08 5.62
CA GLN A 278 18.40 20.07 6.69
C GLN A 278 18.23 21.51 6.21
N ALA A 279 18.61 21.80 4.95
CA ALA A 279 18.47 23.12 4.33
C ALA A 279 17.03 23.49 3.96
N LEU A 280 16.08 22.54 3.95
CA LEU A 280 14.67 22.85 3.73
C LEU A 280 14.10 23.71 4.87
N ASN A 281 13.23 24.67 4.53
CA ASN A 281 12.40 25.35 5.52
C ASN A 281 11.34 24.36 6.10
N ASN A 282 10.68 24.74 7.20
CA ASN A 282 9.75 23.82 7.89
C ASN A 282 8.59 23.36 7.00
N ARG A 283 8.00 24.28 6.22
CA ARG A 283 6.90 23.94 5.29
C ARG A 283 7.31 22.90 4.26
N LEU A 284 8.43 23.12 3.55
CA LEU A 284 8.92 22.17 2.53
C LEU A 284 9.36 20.84 3.16
N PHE A 285 9.88 20.87 4.38
CA PHE A 285 10.19 19.67 5.15
C PHE A 285 8.92 18.88 5.54
N GLU A 286 7.87 19.56 6.01
CA GLU A 286 6.57 18.97 6.34
C GLU A 286 5.88 18.39 5.09
N GLU A 287 5.92 19.10 3.96
CA GLU A 287 5.43 18.61 2.67
C GLU A 287 6.15 17.32 2.22
N LEU A 288 7.48 17.25 2.33
CA LEU A 288 8.26 16.04 2.05
C LEU A 288 7.97 14.91 3.06
N ALA A 289 7.80 15.24 4.34
CA ALA A 289 7.50 14.27 5.38
C ALA A 289 6.11 13.63 5.17
N MET A 290 5.13 14.41 4.71
CA MET A 290 3.81 13.89 4.28
C MET A 290 3.92 13.01 3.02
N ASP A 291 4.76 13.38 2.05
CA ASP A 291 4.96 12.57 0.84
C ASP A 291 5.63 11.21 1.17
N VAL A 292 6.52 11.15 2.17
CA VAL A 292 7.10 9.89 2.69
C VAL A 292 6.12 9.11 3.57
N TYR A 293 5.27 9.79 4.36
CA TYR A 293 4.18 9.15 5.11
C TYR A 293 3.19 8.45 4.17
N ASP A 294 2.83 9.09 3.05
CA ASP A 294 1.98 8.49 2.02
C ASP A 294 2.60 7.21 1.43
N GLU A 295 3.92 7.20 1.15
CA GLU A 295 4.60 6.00 0.64
C GLU A 295 4.71 4.89 1.70
N VAL A 296 4.87 5.23 2.98
CA VAL A 296 4.75 4.25 4.08
C VAL A 296 3.35 3.65 4.12
N ASP A 297 2.31 4.48 4.06
CA ASP A 297 0.91 4.03 4.01
C ASP A 297 0.64 3.11 2.81
N ARG A 298 1.19 3.44 1.64
CA ARG A 298 1.10 2.60 0.44
C ARG A 298 1.79 1.26 0.64
N ARG A 299 3.04 1.23 1.13
CA ARG A 299 3.81 0.00 1.36
C ARG A 299 3.19 -0.91 2.43
N GLU A 300 2.64 -0.33 3.50
CA GLU A 300 1.89 -1.08 4.52
C GLU A 300 0.58 -1.65 3.94
N ASN A 301 -0.20 -0.85 3.23
CA ASN A 301 -1.44 -1.31 2.59
C ASN A 301 -1.18 -2.36 1.50
N ASP A 302 -0.07 -2.30 0.77
CA ASP A 302 0.37 -3.34 -0.16
C ASP A 302 0.67 -4.67 0.56
N ALA A 303 1.37 -4.64 1.70
CA ALA A 303 1.66 -5.84 2.49
C ALA A 303 0.37 -6.48 3.06
N VAL A 304 -0.57 -5.65 3.53
CA VAL A 304 -1.90 -6.12 3.97
C VAL A 304 -2.69 -6.68 2.78
N TRP A 305 -2.66 -6.04 1.62
CA TRP A 305 -3.31 -6.53 0.40
C TRP A 305 -2.79 -7.91 0.00
N LEU A 306 -1.46 -8.10 -0.06
CA LEU A 306 -0.82 -9.37 -0.43
C LEU A 306 -1.12 -10.51 0.56
N THR A 307 -1.41 -10.20 1.83
CA THR A 307 -1.72 -11.19 2.87
C THR A 307 -3.22 -11.49 3.04
N THR A 308 -4.10 -10.65 2.50
CA THR A 308 -5.56 -10.77 2.64
C THR A 308 -6.27 -11.20 1.37
N GLN A 309 -5.67 -10.98 0.19
CA GLN A 309 -6.28 -11.36 -1.07
C GLN A 309 -6.07 -12.83 -1.45
N ASN A 310 -7.11 -13.42 -2.05
CA ASN A 310 -7.01 -14.70 -2.74
C ASN A 310 -6.07 -14.58 -3.96
N HIS A 311 -5.32 -15.65 -4.25
CA HIS A 311 -4.34 -15.69 -5.36
C HIS A 311 -4.96 -15.34 -6.72
N SER A 312 -6.25 -15.63 -6.95
CA SER A 312 -6.96 -15.24 -8.16
C SER A 312 -7.05 -13.71 -8.36
N THR A 313 -7.16 -12.94 -7.28
CA THR A 313 -7.24 -11.46 -7.30
C THR A 313 -5.87 -10.81 -7.42
N LEU A 314 -4.81 -11.52 -7.00
CA LEU A 314 -3.42 -11.06 -7.07
C LEU A 314 -2.79 -11.26 -8.46
N VAL A 315 -3.23 -12.27 -9.22
CA VAL A 315 -2.73 -12.54 -10.59
C VAL A 315 -3.31 -11.58 -11.64
N THR A 316 -4.47 -10.98 -11.38
CA THR A 316 -5.02 -9.95 -12.28
C THR A 316 -4.26 -8.64 -12.17
N GLU A 317 -3.46 -8.30 -13.19
CA GLU A 317 -2.52 -7.14 -13.21
C GLU A 317 -3.14 -5.77 -12.86
N ARG A 318 -4.46 -5.62 -12.99
CA ARG A 318 -5.18 -4.34 -12.79
C ARG A 318 -5.35 -3.90 -11.32
N SER A 319 -4.99 -4.73 -10.35
CA SER A 319 -5.17 -4.45 -8.91
C SER A 319 -3.92 -3.89 -8.20
N ALA A 320 -2.80 -3.73 -8.91
CA ALA A 320 -1.55 -3.23 -8.34
C ALA A 320 -1.46 -1.70 -8.38
N VAL A 321 -1.00 -1.08 -7.29
CA VAL A 321 -0.73 0.37 -7.19
C VAL A 321 0.77 0.56 -6.93
N PRO A 322 1.62 0.45 -7.97
CA PRO A 322 3.08 0.30 -7.84
C PRO A 322 3.79 1.54 -7.30
N PHE A 323 3.13 2.70 -7.34
CA PHE A 323 3.60 3.98 -6.84
C PHE A 323 2.40 4.84 -6.41
N LEU A 324 2.66 5.95 -5.71
CA LEU A 324 1.59 6.85 -5.26
C LEU A 324 0.74 7.40 -6.43
N PRO A 325 -0.61 7.29 -6.37
CA PRO A 325 -1.49 7.92 -7.34
C PRO A 325 -1.26 9.43 -7.44
N VAL A 326 -1.50 9.96 -8.65
CA VAL A 326 -1.44 11.40 -8.94
C VAL A 326 -2.50 12.13 -8.13
N ASN A 327 -2.13 13.20 -7.45
CA ASN A 327 -3.06 14.18 -6.90
C ASN A 327 -3.16 15.38 -7.85
N PRO A 328 -4.35 15.68 -8.43
CA PRO A 328 -4.54 16.85 -9.31
C PRO A 328 -4.19 18.18 -8.65
N GLU A 329 -4.35 18.30 -7.32
CA GLU A 329 -4.02 19.51 -6.55
C GLU A 329 -2.50 19.77 -6.41
N TYR A 330 -1.65 18.82 -6.85
CA TYR A 330 -0.20 18.93 -6.76
C TYR A 330 0.43 19.14 -8.14
N SER A 331 1.50 19.95 -8.18
CA SER A 331 2.29 20.15 -9.40
C SER A 331 2.86 18.83 -9.93
N ALA A 332 3.11 18.78 -11.24
CA ALA A 332 3.73 17.62 -11.89
C ALA A 332 5.05 17.22 -11.21
N THR A 333 5.87 18.20 -10.82
CA THR A 333 7.14 17.98 -10.09
C THR A 333 6.93 17.30 -8.74
N ARG A 334 5.92 17.71 -7.95
CA ARG A 334 5.62 17.09 -6.66
C ARG A 334 5.05 15.67 -6.82
N ASN A 335 4.14 15.46 -7.78
CA ASN A 335 3.64 14.14 -8.13
C ASN A 335 4.78 13.20 -8.58
N GLN A 336 5.69 13.67 -9.42
CA GLN A 336 6.87 12.91 -9.85
C GLN A 336 7.80 12.59 -8.67
N GLY A 337 7.99 13.53 -7.73
CA GLY A 337 8.74 13.31 -6.49
C GLY A 337 8.14 12.18 -5.64
N ARG A 338 6.83 12.25 -5.37
CA ARG A 338 6.05 11.22 -4.67
C ARG A 338 6.18 9.85 -5.33
N GLN A 339 6.06 9.77 -6.67
CA GLN A 339 6.18 8.51 -7.41
C GLN A 339 7.60 7.95 -7.42
N LYS A 340 8.64 8.79 -7.40
CA LYS A 340 10.04 8.37 -7.30
C LYS A 340 10.34 7.64 -5.98
N LEU A 341 9.62 7.89 -4.89
CA LEU A 341 9.79 7.19 -3.62
C LEU A 341 9.55 5.67 -3.73
N ALA A 342 8.69 5.22 -4.64
CA ALA A 342 8.46 3.80 -4.89
C ALA A 342 9.70 3.08 -5.45
N ARG A 343 10.63 3.81 -6.08
CA ARG A 343 11.89 3.25 -6.61
C ARG A 343 12.95 3.02 -5.52
N PHE A 344 12.78 3.59 -4.32
CA PHE A 344 13.75 3.45 -3.24
C PHE A 344 13.73 2.02 -2.70
N ASN A 345 14.90 1.38 -2.69
CA ASN A 345 15.07 0.10 -2.03
C ASN A 345 14.93 0.24 -0.50
N ALA A 346 14.81 -0.89 0.21
CA ALA A 346 14.56 -0.88 1.65
C ALA A 346 15.60 -0.09 2.47
N ARG A 347 16.88 -0.09 2.05
CA ARG A 347 17.98 0.59 2.75
C ARG A 347 17.95 2.10 2.50
N GLU A 348 17.70 2.51 1.26
CA GLU A 348 17.54 3.92 0.87
C GLU A 348 16.33 4.55 1.58
N PHE A 349 15.19 3.86 1.55
CA PHE A 349 13.95 4.35 2.16
C PHE A 349 14.06 4.42 3.69
N ALA A 350 14.68 3.42 4.34
CA ALA A 350 14.97 3.47 5.77
C ALA A 350 15.92 4.62 6.14
N THR A 351 16.92 4.90 5.31
CA THR A 351 17.85 6.03 5.53
C THR A 351 17.11 7.37 5.48
N LEU A 352 16.26 7.58 4.46
CA LEU A 352 15.42 8.78 4.34
C LEU A 352 14.48 8.96 5.54
N ILE A 353 13.82 7.89 5.99
CA ILE A 353 12.94 7.92 7.16
C ILE A 353 13.71 8.28 8.45
N ILE A 354 14.87 7.66 8.69
CA ILE A 354 15.71 7.96 9.87
C ILE A 354 16.18 9.41 9.85
N ASP A 355 16.54 9.93 8.68
CA ASP A 355 16.93 11.33 8.52
C ASP A 355 15.75 12.27 8.78
N ILE A 356 14.56 12.01 8.24
CA ILE A 356 13.33 12.78 8.52
C ILE A 356 12.98 12.77 10.01
N LEU A 357 13.00 11.61 10.67
CA LEU A 357 12.73 11.50 12.12
C LEU A 357 13.74 12.31 12.94
N SER A 358 15.02 12.25 12.56
CA SER A 358 16.09 13.04 13.20
C SER A 358 15.91 14.55 12.98
N ASP A 359 15.46 14.94 11.79
CA ASP A 359 15.21 16.34 11.42
C ASP A 359 14.01 16.91 12.15
N ALA A 360 12.90 16.18 12.19
CA ALA A 360 11.68 16.55 12.90
C ALA A 360 11.96 16.80 14.39
N LYS A 361 12.71 15.89 15.04
CA LYS A 361 13.13 16.07 16.43
C LYS A 361 13.97 17.33 16.62
N ARG A 362 14.95 17.61 15.73
CA ARG A 362 15.77 18.83 15.79
C ARG A 362 14.91 20.08 15.62
N ARG A 363 14.00 20.11 14.64
CA ARG A 363 13.12 21.25 14.34
C ARG A 363 12.18 21.57 15.50
N GLN A 364 11.67 20.56 16.20
CA GLN A 364 10.88 20.80 17.41
C GLN A 364 11.73 21.34 18.56
N GLN A 365 12.92 20.76 18.80
CA GLN A 365 13.82 21.23 19.86
C GLN A 365 14.36 22.65 19.62
N GLY A 366 14.46 23.08 18.35
CA GLY A 366 14.82 24.44 17.96
C GLY A 366 13.75 25.51 18.26
N LYS A 367 12.55 25.15 18.70
CA LYS A 367 11.50 26.10 19.16
C LYS A 367 11.64 26.50 20.65
N GLY A 368 12.78 26.22 21.29
CA GLY A 368 13.00 26.51 22.70
C GLY A 368 13.37 27.97 23.00
N LEU A 369 12.47 28.67 23.71
CA LEU A 369 12.71 29.91 24.47
C LEU A 369 13.18 31.16 23.68
N SER A 370 12.24 31.78 22.96
CA SER A 370 12.18 33.25 22.90
C SER A 370 10.76 33.74 23.20
N SER A 371 10.62 34.50 24.28
CA SER A 371 9.40 35.28 24.57
C SER A 371 9.35 36.48 23.62
N PRO A 372 8.21 36.82 23.00
CA PRO A 372 8.06 38.09 22.28
C PRO A 372 7.86 39.22 23.30
N THR A 373 8.94 39.61 23.94
CA THR A 373 9.11 40.96 24.51
C THR A 373 10.25 41.62 23.78
N ASP A 374 9.94 42.18 22.62
CA ASP A 374 10.40 43.53 22.30
C ASP A 374 9.31 44.26 21.50
N THR A 375 9.05 45.49 21.92
CA THR A 375 8.01 46.37 21.42
C THR A 375 8.44 47.11 20.16
N LEU A 376 7.53 47.17 19.19
CA LEU A 376 7.31 48.30 18.26
C LEU A 376 8.52 48.78 17.43
N ASP A 377 8.42 48.60 16.11
CA ASP A 377 8.41 49.80 15.25
C ASP A 377 7.35 49.66 14.15
N LEU A 378 6.79 50.79 13.71
CA LEU A 378 5.72 50.89 12.73
C LEU A 378 6.25 51.55 11.46
N GLY A 379 6.49 50.74 10.42
CA GLY A 379 6.71 51.20 9.04
C GLY A 379 5.51 50.84 8.17
N ILE A 380 4.77 51.85 7.72
CA ILE A 380 3.70 51.77 6.73
C ILE A 380 4.28 52.16 5.34
N ASP A 381 3.54 51.90 4.25
CA ASP A 381 3.81 52.22 2.84
C ASP A 381 4.80 51.25 2.12
N ASP A 382 4.59 50.82 0.86
CA ASP A 382 3.44 51.00 -0.05
C ASP A 382 3.34 49.82 -1.07
N ASP A 383 2.27 49.79 -1.85
CA ASP A 383 1.96 48.83 -2.92
C ASP A 383 3.04 48.68 -4.01
N GLN A 384 3.25 47.43 -4.47
CA GLN A 384 3.14 47.12 -5.91
C GLN A 384 3.04 45.59 -6.14
N HIS A 385 1.96 45.14 -6.78
CA HIS A 385 1.97 43.88 -7.54
C HIS A 385 2.34 44.20 -8.99
N ASP A 386 3.28 43.46 -9.60
CA ASP A 386 3.21 43.16 -11.03
C ASP A 386 4.08 41.97 -11.48
N TYR A 387 3.44 41.13 -12.29
CA TYR A 387 3.94 40.27 -13.37
C TYR A 387 5.31 39.54 -13.33
N ASP A 388 5.20 38.21 -13.16
CA ASP A 388 5.73 37.14 -14.02
C ASP A 388 6.93 37.44 -14.96
N SER A 389 8.07 36.78 -14.69
CA SER A 389 8.90 36.19 -15.74
C SER A 389 9.80 35.07 -15.24
N VAL A 390 9.80 33.98 -16.00
CA VAL A 390 10.59 32.75 -15.84
C VAL A 390 12.11 32.97 -15.95
N ALA A 391 12.86 31.99 -15.43
CA ALA A 391 14.32 31.98 -15.39
C ALA A 391 14.99 32.02 -16.78
N SER A 392 16.13 32.70 -16.86
CA SER A 392 17.13 32.58 -17.92
C SER A 392 18.50 32.32 -17.28
N ASP A 393 19.03 31.11 -17.47
CA ASP A 393 20.39 30.76 -17.09
C ASP A 393 21.38 31.26 -18.17
N GLU A 394 22.34 32.14 -17.84
CA GLU A 394 23.62 32.25 -18.56
C GLU A 394 24.76 32.62 -17.58
N ASP A 395 25.68 31.68 -17.36
CA ASP A 395 26.91 31.91 -16.58
C ASP A 395 27.91 32.79 -17.37
N THR A 396 28.57 33.73 -16.69
CA THR A 396 29.68 34.52 -17.26
C THR A 396 30.90 34.47 -16.36
N ASP A 397 31.94 33.74 -16.77
CA ASP A 397 33.29 33.86 -16.23
C ASP A 397 34.22 34.44 -17.30
N SER A 398 35.08 35.39 -16.90
CA SER A 398 36.09 35.99 -17.77
C SER A 398 37.31 36.42 -16.96
N GLU A 399 38.40 35.66 -17.07
CA GLU A 399 39.73 36.07 -16.62
C GLU A 399 40.56 36.69 -17.75
N LEU A 400 41.56 37.50 -17.37
CA LEU A 400 42.11 38.57 -18.19
C LEU A 400 43.46 38.24 -18.88
N THR A 401 43.72 39.00 -19.95
CA THR A 401 45.04 39.45 -20.46
C THR A 401 45.93 38.55 -21.36
N ALA A 402 45.78 38.79 -22.68
CA ALA A 402 46.80 39.27 -23.63
C ALA A 402 48.00 38.42 -24.14
N GLN A 403 48.11 38.38 -25.49
CA GLN A 403 49.32 38.28 -26.35
C GLN A 403 50.16 36.98 -26.26
N ASN A 404 50.20 36.09 -27.27
CA ASN A 404 50.78 36.35 -28.61
C ASN A 404 50.56 35.17 -29.61
N ASN A 405 50.44 35.51 -30.91
CA ASN A 405 50.69 34.76 -32.15
C ASN A 405 50.64 33.21 -32.27
N ASN A 406 49.94 32.80 -33.35
CA ASN A 406 50.16 31.61 -34.21
C ASN A 406 49.84 30.19 -33.65
N ASN A 407 48.72 29.61 -34.09
CA ASN A 407 48.63 28.68 -35.23
C ASN A 407 47.52 27.60 -35.07
N THR A 408 46.79 27.32 -36.14
CA THR A 408 46.01 26.09 -36.45
C THR A 408 44.94 25.53 -35.47
N GLN A 409 43.71 25.41 -36.01
CA GLN A 409 42.72 24.34 -35.75
C GLN A 409 42.21 24.19 -34.29
N ARG A 410 40.98 24.61 -33.95
CA ARG A 410 39.72 24.20 -34.59
C ARG A 410 38.59 25.20 -34.36
N SER A 411 38.01 25.66 -35.46
CA SER A 411 36.83 26.50 -35.51
C SER A 411 35.54 25.66 -35.46
N ASN A 412 34.52 26.23 -34.81
CA ASN A 412 33.08 25.94 -34.96
C ASN A 412 32.53 24.58 -34.50
N ARG A 413 32.05 24.55 -33.25
CA ARG A 413 30.76 23.91 -32.91
C ARG A 413 29.72 25.00 -32.63
N ALA A 414 28.89 25.28 -33.63
CA ALA A 414 27.62 26.02 -33.58
C ALA A 414 26.92 25.68 -34.91
N LYS A 415 25.63 25.37 -35.03
CA LYS A 415 24.44 25.38 -34.13
C LYS A 415 23.81 23.95 -34.20
N SER A 416 22.66 23.58 -33.65
CA SER A 416 21.46 24.31 -33.24
C SER A 416 20.63 23.47 -32.26
N MET A 417 19.84 24.11 -31.40
CA MET A 417 18.59 23.54 -30.91
C MET A 417 17.57 23.49 -32.05
N ASP A 418 16.68 22.50 -32.08
CA ASP A 418 15.22 22.70 -31.88
C ASP A 418 14.45 21.36 -32.00
N SER A 419 13.19 21.39 -31.57
CA SER A 419 12.09 20.44 -31.77
C SER A 419 12.08 19.17 -30.93
N SER A 420 11.10 19.14 -30.04
CA SER A 420 10.38 17.93 -29.64
C SER A 420 9.64 17.34 -30.84
N ASP A 421 9.85 16.07 -31.15
CA ASP A 421 8.89 15.28 -31.91
C ASP A 421 8.86 13.82 -31.39
N LEU A 422 7.67 13.23 -31.34
CA LEU A 422 7.46 11.82 -31.05
C LEU A 422 7.56 11.05 -32.37
N SER A 423 8.77 10.93 -32.90
CA SER A 423 9.07 10.07 -34.05
C SER A 423 9.86 8.84 -33.62
N ASP A 424 9.48 7.68 -34.16
CA ASP A 424 10.28 6.45 -34.15
C ASP A 424 11.49 6.64 -35.10
N GLY A 425 12.42 7.49 -34.68
CA GLY A 425 13.67 7.76 -35.40
C GLY A 425 14.65 6.59 -35.25
N PRO A 426 15.42 6.24 -36.29
CA PRO A 426 16.43 5.19 -36.18
C PRO A 426 17.50 5.58 -35.14
N ILE A 427 17.69 4.70 -34.15
CA ILE A 427 18.62 4.89 -33.02
C ILE A 427 19.97 5.40 -33.51
N THR A 428 20.45 6.52 -32.98
CA THR A 428 21.73 7.06 -33.43
C THR A 428 22.88 6.16 -33.00
N LEU A 429 23.95 6.12 -33.81
CA LEU A 429 25.13 5.31 -33.51
C LEU A 429 25.75 5.67 -32.15
N GLN A 430 25.61 6.92 -31.71
CA GLN A 430 26.08 7.39 -30.41
C GLN A 430 25.27 6.77 -29.25
N GLU A 431 23.93 6.81 -29.32
CA GLU A 431 23.06 6.18 -28.32
C GLU A 431 23.27 4.67 -28.26
N TYR A 432 23.42 4.01 -29.41
CA TYR A 432 23.75 2.58 -29.46
C TYR A 432 25.08 2.26 -28.77
N LEU A 433 26.12 3.09 -28.97
CA LEU A 433 27.42 2.90 -28.31
C LEU A 433 27.35 3.15 -26.79
N GLU A 434 26.54 4.10 -26.34
CA GLU A 434 26.32 4.37 -24.92
C GLU A 434 25.53 3.24 -24.25
N VAL A 435 24.46 2.74 -24.88
CA VAL A 435 23.71 1.55 -24.43
C VAL A 435 24.61 0.31 -24.41
N LYS A 436 25.45 0.10 -25.43
CA LYS A 436 26.42 -1.01 -25.49
C LYS A 436 27.44 -0.94 -24.35
N LYS A 437 27.92 0.27 -24.01
CA LYS A 437 28.84 0.50 -22.89
C LYS A 437 28.15 0.25 -21.54
N ALA A 438 26.89 0.69 -21.39
CA ALA A 438 26.09 0.41 -20.20
C ALA A 438 25.79 -1.10 -20.03
N LEU A 439 25.49 -1.80 -21.12
CA LEU A 439 25.26 -3.25 -21.13
C LEU A 439 26.52 -4.01 -20.69
N ALA A 440 27.69 -3.72 -21.27
CA ALA A 440 28.95 -4.35 -20.88
C ALA A 440 29.30 -4.09 -19.39
N SER A 441 28.98 -2.90 -18.86
CA SER A 441 29.13 -2.60 -17.44
C SER A 441 28.17 -3.41 -16.56
N SER A 442 26.93 -3.59 -17.00
CA SER A 442 25.93 -4.43 -16.33
C SER A 442 26.32 -5.91 -16.33
N GLU A 443 26.80 -6.44 -17.45
CA GLU A 443 27.27 -7.82 -17.58
C GLU A 443 28.45 -8.10 -16.65
N ALA A 444 29.44 -7.21 -16.60
CA ALA A 444 30.55 -7.31 -15.65
C ALA A 444 30.05 -7.30 -14.18
N LYS A 445 29.04 -6.48 -13.86
CA LYS A 445 28.40 -6.45 -12.53
C LYS A 445 27.71 -7.77 -12.20
N VAL A 446 26.99 -8.37 -13.15
CA VAL A 446 26.31 -9.67 -13.00
C VAL A 446 27.33 -10.79 -12.80
N GLN A 447 28.42 -10.83 -13.58
CA GLN A 447 29.49 -11.80 -13.40
C GLN A 447 30.16 -11.67 -12.02
N GLN A 448 30.40 -10.45 -11.55
CA GLN A 448 30.94 -10.21 -10.21
C GLN A 448 29.99 -10.70 -9.11
N LEU A 449 28.69 -10.43 -9.24
CA LEU A 449 27.67 -10.91 -8.30
C LEU A 449 27.53 -12.44 -8.31
N MET A 450 27.59 -13.08 -9.47
CA MET A 450 27.64 -14.55 -9.58
C MET A 450 28.86 -15.13 -8.85
N LYS A 451 30.04 -14.55 -9.03
CA LYS A 451 31.26 -14.97 -8.32
C LYS A 451 31.13 -14.83 -6.80
N VAL A 452 30.59 -13.72 -6.32
CA VAL A 452 30.33 -13.51 -4.88
C VAL A 452 29.32 -14.51 -4.34
N ASN A 453 28.26 -14.81 -5.10
CA ASN A 453 27.23 -15.78 -4.69
C ASN A 453 27.77 -17.23 -4.65
N ASN A 454 28.68 -17.59 -5.57
CA ASN A 454 29.38 -18.87 -5.53
C ASN A 454 30.27 -18.97 -4.27
N ASN A 455 31.07 -17.93 -3.97
CA ASN A 455 31.90 -17.89 -2.76
C ASN A 455 31.07 -18.01 -1.48
N LEU A 456 29.94 -17.31 -1.38
CA LEU A 456 29.00 -17.42 -0.25
C LEU A 456 28.40 -18.83 -0.14
N SER A 457 28.10 -19.47 -1.27
CA SER A 457 27.61 -20.85 -1.31
C SER A 457 28.66 -21.86 -0.86
N GLU A 458 29.95 -21.60 -1.13
CA GLU A 458 31.07 -22.38 -0.63
C GLU A 458 31.29 -22.18 0.88
N GLU A 459 31.22 -20.94 1.38
CA GLU A 459 31.28 -20.67 2.82
C GLU A 459 30.13 -21.34 3.58
N LEU A 460 28.89 -21.24 3.08
CA LEU A 460 27.74 -21.92 3.67
C LEU A 460 27.95 -23.44 3.71
N ARG A 461 28.46 -24.04 2.63
CA ARG A 461 28.78 -25.48 2.60
C ARG A 461 29.94 -25.84 3.54
N ARG A 462 30.93 -24.95 3.74
CA ARG A 462 32.02 -25.12 4.71
C ARG A 462 31.50 -25.06 6.15
N LEU A 463 30.68 -24.07 6.48
CA LEU A 463 30.05 -23.93 7.80
C LEU A 463 29.10 -25.09 8.11
N GLN A 464 28.33 -25.56 7.13
CA GLN A 464 27.51 -26.76 7.27
C GLN A 464 28.35 -28.00 7.60
N LYS A 465 29.47 -28.23 6.89
CA LYS A 465 30.41 -29.31 7.23
C LYS A 465 31.01 -29.18 8.63
N GLU A 466 31.31 -27.95 9.06
CA GLU A 466 31.88 -27.68 10.39
C GLU A 466 30.85 -27.92 11.51
N ILE A 467 29.59 -27.53 11.30
CA ILE A 467 28.45 -27.88 12.18
C ILE A 467 28.28 -29.41 12.24
N THR A 468 28.30 -30.10 11.10
CA THR A 468 28.20 -31.57 11.07
C THR A 468 29.36 -32.23 11.81
N ARG A 469 30.60 -31.74 11.67
CA ARG A 469 31.76 -32.24 12.43
C ARG A 469 31.57 -32.07 13.94
N MET A 470 31.17 -30.88 14.40
CA MET A 470 30.89 -30.64 15.82
C MET A 470 29.73 -31.52 16.35
N GLN A 471 28.74 -31.84 15.51
CA GLN A 471 27.65 -32.75 15.86
C GLN A 471 28.08 -34.23 15.89
N THR A 472 29.09 -34.65 15.12
CA THR A 472 29.69 -35.99 15.23
C THR A 472 30.65 -36.09 16.42
N ASP A 473 31.44 -35.04 16.67
CA ASP A 473 32.39 -35.00 17.78
C ASP A 473 31.64 -35.04 19.14
N ASN A 474 30.51 -34.34 19.25
CA ASN A 474 29.60 -34.41 20.41
C ASN A 474 28.79 -35.72 20.54
N ARG A 475 28.97 -36.70 19.64
CA ARG A 475 28.31 -38.03 19.70
C ARG A 475 29.29 -39.17 20.02
N ALA A 476 30.57 -38.89 20.21
CA ALA A 476 31.59 -39.88 20.53
C ALA A 476 31.90 -39.89 22.04
N ASP A 477 31.12 -40.66 22.81
CA ASP A 477 31.48 -40.98 24.20
C ASP A 477 32.73 -41.87 24.25
N PRO A 478 33.66 -41.64 25.22
CA PRO A 478 34.87 -42.44 25.35
C PRO A 478 34.61 -43.81 26.01
N PRO A 479 35.40 -44.86 25.68
CA PRO A 479 35.25 -46.18 26.29
C PRO A 479 35.67 -46.15 27.77
N GLY A 480 34.81 -46.67 28.64
CA GLY A 480 34.98 -46.55 30.10
C GLY A 480 35.99 -47.51 30.71
N LEU A 481 36.57 -47.10 31.84
CA LEU A 481 37.28 -47.96 32.79
C LEU A 481 37.00 -47.55 34.24
N THR A 482 36.38 -48.50 34.97
CA THR A 482 36.55 -48.80 36.41
C THR A 482 36.97 -47.70 37.40
N VAL A 483 36.07 -47.38 38.33
CA VAL A 483 36.36 -46.71 39.61
C VAL A 483 37.02 -47.70 40.59
N PRO A 484 38.05 -47.28 41.36
CA PRO A 484 37.85 -47.29 42.81
C PRO A 484 38.39 -46.05 43.55
N SER A 485 37.51 -45.46 44.37
CA SER A 485 37.74 -44.88 45.71
C SER A 485 39.13 -44.36 46.11
N SER A 486 39.23 -43.07 46.45
CA SER A 486 39.39 -42.59 47.86
C SER A 486 40.08 -41.21 47.98
N ALA A 487 39.87 -40.56 49.13
CA ALA A 487 40.65 -39.46 49.72
C ALA A 487 40.70 -38.08 49.02
N ALA A 488 40.18 -37.07 49.74
CA ALA A 488 40.64 -35.68 49.71
C ALA A 488 41.85 -35.52 50.68
N PRO A 489 42.36 -34.31 51.07
CA PRO A 489 42.08 -32.93 50.61
C PRO A 489 43.35 -32.04 50.44
N HIS A 490 43.16 -30.71 50.21
CA HIS A 490 44.15 -29.60 50.36
C HIS A 490 45.27 -29.49 49.26
N SER A 491 45.86 -28.33 48.92
CA SER A 491 45.68 -26.90 49.29
C SER A 491 46.27 -25.92 48.24
N HIS A 492 45.82 -24.65 48.27
CA HIS A 492 46.32 -23.42 47.60
C HIS A 492 47.85 -23.13 47.78
N PRO A 493 48.53 -22.16 47.07
CA PRO A 493 47.99 -20.83 46.65
C PRO A 493 48.55 -20.06 45.41
N HIS A 494 47.78 -19.03 44.97
CA HIS A 494 48.13 -17.73 44.31
C HIS A 494 48.99 -17.70 43.00
N ARG A 495 48.88 -16.74 42.05
CA ARG A 495 48.30 -15.36 42.03
C ARG A 495 48.10 -14.82 40.58
N ARG A 496 47.05 -14.00 40.33
CA ARG A 496 46.82 -13.07 39.17
C ARG A 496 46.67 -13.71 37.76
N ASP A 497 45.88 -13.18 36.81
CA ASP A 497 45.22 -11.86 36.69
C ASP A 497 43.84 -11.91 35.95
N ARG A 498 43.10 -10.79 35.97
CA ARG A 498 41.88 -10.37 35.18
C ARG A 498 41.30 -11.37 34.13
N GLN A 499 39.98 -11.61 34.04
CA GLN A 499 38.96 -10.65 33.53
C GLN A 499 37.49 -11.17 33.58
N ALA A 500 36.52 -10.24 33.46
CA ALA A 500 35.12 -10.38 33.01
C ALA A 500 34.13 -11.32 33.74
N TYR A 501 33.19 -10.71 34.48
CA TYR A 501 31.94 -11.34 34.94
C TYR A 501 30.95 -11.52 33.77
N SER A 502 30.35 -12.72 33.68
CA SER A 502 29.09 -12.96 32.97
C SER A 502 27.94 -12.90 33.96
N MET A 503 26.84 -12.23 33.62
CA MET A 503 25.60 -12.18 34.42
C MET A 503 24.40 -12.22 33.49
N TYR A 504 23.86 -13.43 33.26
CA TYR A 504 22.42 -13.72 33.26
C TYR A 504 22.22 -15.25 33.16
N GLU A 505 22.03 -15.89 34.32
CA GLU A 505 21.44 -17.23 34.40
C GLU A 505 19.90 -17.13 34.29
N PRO A 506 19.24 -18.10 33.67
CA PRO A 506 17.83 -18.39 33.91
C PRO A 506 17.67 -19.65 34.77
N GLY A 507 17.52 -19.47 36.08
CA GLY A 507 17.22 -20.57 37.02
C GLY A 507 15.73 -20.94 37.01
N ALA A 508 15.40 -22.24 37.06
CA ALA A 508 14.03 -22.75 37.07
C ALA A 508 13.77 -23.76 38.20
N ALA A 509 12.70 -23.52 38.97
CA ALA A 509 11.95 -24.43 39.85
C ALA A 509 12.71 -25.15 41.00
N PRO A 510 11.98 -25.59 42.05
CA PRO A 510 11.33 -26.91 42.01
C PRO A 510 9.90 -26.96 42.61
N GLY A 511 9.14 -28.02 42.28
CA GLY A 511 7.89 -28.42 42.97
C GLY A 511 8.17 -29.45 44.08
N PRO A 512 7.27 -30.42 44.39
CA PRO A 512 5.89 -30.64 43.91
C PRO A 512 4.86 -30.90 45.07
N MET A 513 3.60 -31.20 44.75
CA MET A 513 2.86 -32.40 45.26
C MET A 513 1.45 -32.49 44.63
N ALA A 514 0.92 -33.71 44.54
CA ALA A 514 -0.35 -34.03 43.85
C ALA A 514 -1.56 -34.09 44.80
N HIS A 515 -2.78 -33.94 44.27
CA HIS A 515 -3.96 -34.80 44.51
C HIS A 515 -5.25 -34.23 43.87
N GLY A 516 -6.17 -35.14 43.53
CA GLY A 516 -7.60 -34.93 43.22
C GLY A 516 -8.23 -36.29 42.85
N PRO A 517 -9.53 -36.39 42.52
CA PRO A 517 -10.72 -35.60 42.90
C PRO A 517 -11.63 -36.39 43.89
N PRO A 518 -12.84 -35.93 44.29
CA PRO A 518 -14.13 -36.10 43.56
C PRO A 518 -14.99 -34.79 43.53
N VAL A 519 -16.01 -34.51 42.70
CA VAL A 519 -17.22 -35.20 42.17
C VAL A 519 -18.47 -35.14 43.11
N LEU A 520 -19.64 -34.78 42.53
CA LEU A 520 -21.03 -34.69 43.07
C LEU A 520 -21.37 -33.48 43.99
N ASP A 521 -22.58 -32.88 44.00
CA ASP A 521 -23.83 -33.12 43.23
C ASP A 521 -24.69 -31.85 43.02
N SER A 522 -25.82 -32.02 42.31
CA SER A 522 -26.85 -31.07 41.86
C SER A 522 -27.88 -30.61 42.92
N LEU A 523 -28.70 -29.61 42.55
CA LEU A 523 -30.11 -29.28 42.91
C LEU A 523 -30.27 -27.75 43.03
N ALA A 524 -30.93 -26.99 42.16
CA ALA A 524 -32.26 -27.06 41.52
C ALA A 524 -33.40 -26.33 42.26
N ALA A 525 -33.78 -25.19 41.66
CA ALA A 525 -35.15 -24.67 41.47
C ALA A 525 -35.82 -23.73 42.51
N ARG A 526 -36.71 -22.88 41.93
CA ARG A 526 -37.87 -22.15 42.53
C ARG A 526 -37.51 -20.90 43.38
N LEU A 527 -38.17 -19.73 43.24
CA LEU A 527 -39.53 -19.40 42.73
C LEU A 527 -39.60 -18.03 41.99
N GLN A 528 -40.80 -17.69 41.48
CA GLN A 528 -41.11 -16.54 40.61
C GLN A 528 -41.85 -15.38 41.35
N PRO A 529 -42.24 -14.25 40.69
CA PRO A 529 -42.40 -12.93 41.33
C PRO A 529 -43.86 -12.55 41.68
N LEU A 530 -44.04 -11.38 42.32
CA LEU A 530 -45.32 -10.64 42.31
C LEU A 530 -45.13 -9.11 42.25
N ASN A 531 -46.00 -8.46 41.46
CA ASN A 531 -46.19 -7.01 41.32
C ASN A 531 -47.10 -6.44 42.44
N THR A 532 -47.27 -5.10 42.44
CA THR A 532 -48.43 -4.24 42.88
C THR A 532 -48.02 -3.12 43.85
N TYR A 533 -48.63 -1.92 43.97
CA TYR A 533 -49.62 -1.08 43.24
C TYR A 533 -49.15 0.39 43.46
N SER A 534 -49.17 1.38 42.54
CA SER A 534 -50.26 2.12 41.85
C SER A 534 -50.88 3.33 42.59
N ALA A 535 -51.33 4.34 41.81
CA ALA A 535 -52.05 5.60 42.17
C ALA A 535 -51.17 6.79 42.67
N ARG A 536 -51.50 8.09 42.43
CA ARG A 536 -52.66 8.73 41.73
C ARG A 536 -52.37 10.17 41.21
N LYS A 537 -53.19 10.57 40.23
CA LYS A 537 -53.46 11.90 39.58
C LYS A 537 -53.11 13.22 40.32
N GLY A 538 -52.81 14.25 39.51
CA GLY A 538 -53.01 15.70 39.75
C GLY A 538 -53.05 16.48 38.42
N SER A 539 -53.81 17.58 38.28
CA SER A 539 -54.05 18.27 36.99
C SER A 539 -54.38 19.77 37.14
N THR A 540 -54.47 20.49 36.01
CA THR A 540 -55.07 21.82 35.73
C THR A 540 -54.23 23.12 35.83
N GLY A 541 -54.52 24.04 34.88
CA GLY A 541 -54.09 25.44 34.80
C GLY A 541 -52.97 25.75 33.78
N GLY A 542 -53.12 26.58 32.73
CA GLY A 542 -54.31 27.22 32.15
C GLY A 542 -54.00 28.54 31.41
N THR A 543 -54.49 28.70 30.16
CA THR A 543 -54.65 29.97 29.36
C THR A 543 -53.42 30.84 29.02
N GLY A 544 -53.31 31.50 27.85
CA GLY A 544 -54.12 31.42 26.62
C GLY A 544 -53.90 32.56 25.58
N MET A 545 -54.22 32.29 24.31
CA MET A 545 -54.50 33.22 23.16
C MET A 545 -53.31 34.06 22.62
N TYR A 546 -53.18 34.39 21.32
CA TYR A 546 -54.16 34.59 20.22
C TYR A 546 -53.62 34.02 18.86
N GLY A 547 -54.36 33.92 17.74
CA GLY A 547 -55.76 34.32 17.51
C GLY A 547 -56.44 33.98 16.14
N VAL A 548 -55.71 33.57 15.07
CA VAL A 548 -56.25 33.11 13.75
C VAL A 548 -56.82 34.18 12.79
N GLN A 549 -56.49 34.11 11.49
CA GLN A 549 -57.48 34.25 10.40
C GLN A 549 -57.01 33.61 9.07
N HIS A 550 -57.99 33.27 8.23
CA HIS A 550 -57.91 32.36 7.09
C HIS A 550 -58.83 32.89 5.99
N LEU A 551 -58.46 32.84 4.70
CA LEU A 551 -59.43 32.89 3.60
C LEU A 551 -58.87 32.24 2.34
N SER A 552 -59.76 31.63 1.56
CA SER A 552 -59.50 30.93 0.30
C SER A 552 -60.43 31.47 -0.79
N THR A 553 -60.13 31.20 -2.07
CA THR A 553 -60.96 31.18 -3.31
C THR A 553 -60.10 31.72 -4.48
N GLU A 554 -60.15 31.33 -5.76
CA GLU A 554 -60.45 30.12 -6.55
C GLU A 554 -60.43 30.59 -8.05
N MET A 555 -60.25 29.66 -9.01
CA MET A 555 -60.49 29.76 -10.47
C MET A 555 -59.61 30.67 -11.37
N GLY A 556 -59.27 30.14 -12.56
CA GLY A 556 -58.70 30.93 -13.67
C GLY A 556 -57.89 30.17 -14.72
N ARG A 557 -58.55 29.33 -15.53
CA ARG A 557 -58.07 28.62 -16.74
C ARG A 557 -57.36 29.53 -17.78
N TYR A 558 -56.46 28.96 -18.61
CA TYR A 558 -56.39 29.04 -20.09
C TYR A 558 -55.26 28.08 -20.58
N MET A 559 -55.57 26.97 -21.27
CA MET A 559 -55.67 26.76 -22.73
C MET A 559 -54.33 26.52 -23.48
N VAL A 560 -54.29 25.43 -24.25
CA VAL A 560 -53.21 24.98 -25.16
C VAL A 560 -53.65 25.25 -26.62
N PRO A 561 -52.71 25.46 -27.56
CA PRO A 561 -52.82 24.74 -28.84
C PRO A 561 -51.50 24.07 -29.32
N ARG A 562 -51.66 23.01 -30.12
CA ARG A 562 -50.62 22.34 -30.93
C ARG A 562 -50.42 23.07 -32.27
N GLY A 563 -49.26 22.83 -32.92
CA GLY A 563 -49.28 22.29 -34.30
C GLY A 563 -48.37 22.92 -35.37
N GLU A 564 -47.52 22.07 -35.97
CA GLU A 564 -47.06 22.07 -37.40
C GLU A 564 -46.21 23.25 -37.94
N LYS A 565 -45.40 23.16 -39.02
CA LYS A 565 -44.62 22.11 -39.74
C LYS A 565 -43.70 22.81 -40.81
N HIS A 566 -42.76 22.06 -41.42
CA HIS A 566 -41.97 22.36 -42.64
C HIS A 566 -40.76 23.32 -42.45
N GLY A 567 -39.62 23.20 -43.18
CA GLY A 567 -39.20 22.20 -44.18
C GLY A 567 -37.87 22.56 -44.90
N SER A 568 -37.30 21.62 -45.68
CA SER A 568 -35.98 21.61 -46.40
C SER A 568 -34.72 21.67 -45.51
N GLY A 569 -33.60 20.98 -45.74
CA GLY A 569 -33.00 20.34 -46.95
C GLY A 569 -31.57 20.89 -47.08
N THR A 570 -30.48 20.17 -47.34
CA THR A 570 -30.23 18.92 -48.11
C THR A 570 -28.86 18.30 -47.76
N ASP A 571 -28.71 16.96 -47.87
CA ASP A 571 -27.59 16.20 -48.51
C ASP A 571 -26.12 16.32 -47.98
N SER A 572 -25.24 15.30 -47.91
CA SER A 572 -25.31 13.84 -48.21
C SER A 572 -24.25 13.01 -47.42
N ASP A 573 -24.61 11.75 -47.11
CA ASP A 573 -23.87 10.46 -47.07
C ASP A 573 -22.33 10.41 -46.87
N TYR A 574 -21.79 9.55 -45.98
CA TYR A 574 -21.75 8.09 -46.20
C TYR A 574 -21.68 7.28 -44.89
N ASP A 575 -22.39 6.15 -44.86
CA ASP A 575 -22.37 5.13 -43.79
C ASP A 575 -22.06 3.75 -44.41
N ASN A 576 -21.56 2.81 -43.60
CA ASN A 576 -21.75 1.38 -43.85
C ASN A 576 -21.44 0.54 -42.61
N THR A 577 -22.49 0.02 -41.98
CA THR A 577 -22.42 -1.02 -40.96
C THR A 577 -23.16 -2.27 -41.40
N HIS A 578 -22.69 -3.40 -40.84
CA HIS A 578 -23.35 -4.70 -40.65
C HIS A 578 -22.96 -5.88 -41.56
N THR A 579 -23.07 -7.17 -41.18
CA THR A 579 -22.92 -8.03 -39.97
C THR A 579 -23.54 -9.40 -40.40
N TYR A 580 -22.91 -10.55 -40.15
CA TYR A 580 -23.47 -11.95 -40.16
C TYR A 580 -24.05 -12.51 -41.51
N ASP A 581 -24.20 -13.83 -41.78
CA ASP A 581 -23.77 -15.08 -41.11
C ASP A 581 -23.56 -16.28 -42.11
N LEU A 582 -22.98 -17.37 -41.59
CA LEU A 582 -22.81 -18.77 -42.05
C LEU A 582 -23.51 -19.37 -43.32
N SER A 583 -22.71 -20.09 -44.13
CA SER A 583 -22.68 -21.59 -44.28
C SER A 583 -22.76 -22.27 -45.67
N LEU A 584 -21.86 -23.27 -45.84
CA LEU A 584 -21.92 -24.55 -46.61
C LEU A 584 -22.06 -24.61 -48.16
N SER A 585 -21.02 -25.16 -48.82
CA SER A 585 -21.13 -26.17 -49.89
C SER A 585 -19.82 -27.00 -50.04
N MET A 586 -19.81 -28.08 -50.84
CA MET A 586 -18.97 -29.28 -50.61
C MET A 586 -18.38 -29.94 -51.89
N GLY A 587 -17.12 -30.40 -51.83
CA GLY A 587 -16.48 -31.35 -52.77
C GLY A 587 -15.72 -30.73 -53.97
N ARG A 588 -14.85 -31.43 -54.73
CA ARG A 588 -14.12 -32.72 -54.51
C ARG A 588 -12.96 -32.85 -55.55
N SER A 589 -12.02 -33.77 -55.33
CA SER A 589 -10.74 -34.05 -56.05
C SER A 589 -10.76 -34.23 -57.58
N SER A 590 -9.65 -33.89 -58.29
CA SER A 590 -8.63 -34.86 -58.79
C SER A 590 -7.44 -34.25 -59.59
N GLU A 591 -6.26 -34.81 -59.34
CA GLU A 591 -5.12 -35.20 -60.22
C GLU A 591 -4.53 -34.33 -61.37
N ASP A 592 -3.19 -34.22 -61.30
CA ASP A 592 -2.15 -34.40 -62.35
C ASP A 592 -1.78 -33.33 -63.42
N SER A 593 -0.57 -32.77 -63.21
CA SER A 593 0.62 -32.86 -64.08
C SER A 593 1.18 -31.64 -64.85
N GLU A 594 2.52 -31.63 -64.85
CA GLU A 594 3.51 -30.91 -65.70
C GLU A 594 3.93 -29.44 -65.42
N GLU A 595 5.09 -29.36 -64.74
CA GLU A 595 6.30 -28.54 -65.01
C GLU A 595 6.25 -27.02 -65.28
N GLY A 596 7.05 -26.29 -64.48
CA GLY A 596 8.03 -25.34 -65.04
C GLY A 596 7.91 -23.87 -64.62
N GLY A 597 8.61 -23.48 -63.55
CA GLY A 597 8.81 -22.05 -63.23
C GLY A 597 9.26 -21.82 -61.79
N GLY A 598 10.56 -21.56 -61.58
CA GLY A 598 11.11 -21.35 -60.25
C GLY A 598 10.69 -20.03 -59.61
N GLY A 599 10.39 -20.07 -58.32
CA GLY A 599 10.23 -18.93 -57.42
C GLY A 599 10.41 -19.43 -55.99
N ASP A 600 11.31 -18.82 -55.23
CA ASP A 600 11.80 -19.38 -53.97
C ASP A 600 10.67 -19.65 -52.96
N ALA A 601 10.53 -20.91 -52.55
CA ALA A 601 9.80 -21.26 -51.35
C ALA A 601 10.59 -20.75 -50.15
N VAL A 602 10.07 -19.72 -49.48
CA VAL A 602 10.55 -19.31 -48.17
C VAL A 602 10.15 -20.39 -47.17
N GLU A 603 11.08 -21.32 -46.91
CA GLU A 603 11.05 -22.20 -45.74
C GLU A 603 10.89 -21.35 -44.47
N PRO A 604 9.90 -21.62 -43.60
CA PRO A 604 9.82 -20.99 -42.29
C PRO A 604 10.88 -21.59 -41.35
N ASP A 605 11.76 -20.74 -40.83
CA ASP A 605 12.88 -21.10 -39.94
C ASP A 605 12.42 -21.94 -38.71
N PRO A 606 12.94 -23.16 -38.49
CA PRO A 606 12.43 -24.09 -37.49
C PRO A 606 13.12 -23.96 -36.11
N THR A 607 13.24 -22.74 -35.58
CA THR A 607 14.06 -22.47 -34.38
C THR A 607 13.31 -22.47 -33.05
N LEU A 608 12.02 -22.13 -32.99
CA LEU A 608 11.21 -22.11 -31.75
C LEU A 608 9.75 -22.56 -31.92
N PRO A 609 9.14 -23.20 -30.89
CA PRO A 609 7.71 -23.54 -30.90
C PRO A 609 6.80 -22.31 -30.80
N CYS A 610 5.52 -22.49 -31.18
CA CYS A 610 4.49 -21.47 -31.03
C CYS A 610 4.39 -20.98 -29.58
N THR A 611 4.49 -19.66 -29.40
CA THR A 611 4.42 -19.00 -28.09
C THR A 611 3.14 -19.34 -27.32
N GLU A 612 2.02 -19.55 -28.03
CA GLU A 612 0.72 -19.89 -27.43
C GLU A 612 0.75 -21.30 -26.82
N ASP A 613 1.33 -22.29 -27.50
CA ASP A 613 1.51 -23.64 -26.95
C ASP A 613 2.42 -23.65 -25.71
N VAL A 614 3.50 -22.84 -25.74
CA VAL A 614 4.42 -22.69 -24.60
C VAL A 614 3.73 -22.02 -23.41
N ILE A 615 2.85 -21.05 -23.64
CA ILE A 615 2.01 -20.44 -22.60
C ILE A 615 1.03 -21.48 -22.04
N MET A 616 0.27 -22.17 -22.88
CA MET A 616 -0.70 -23.19 -22.46
C MET A 616 -0.06 -24.32 -21.64
N LYS A 617 1.12 -24.81 -22.04
CA LYS A 617 1.86 -25.82 -21.25
C LYS A 617 2.43 -25.23 -19.95
N THR A 618 2.85 -23.95 -19.94
CA THR A 618 3.26 -23.26 -18.70
C THR A 618 2.11 -23.11 -17.71
N GLU A 619 0.90 -22.79 -18.18
CA GLU A 619 -0.31 -22.75 -17.36
C GLU A 619 -0.63 -24.12 -16.77
N GLN A 620 -0.49 -25.19 -17.55
CA GLN A 620 -0.69 -26.57 -17.06
C GLN A 620 0.37 -26.98 -16.00
N VAL A 621 1.64 -26.59 -16.18
CA VAL A 621 2.71 -26.81 -15.19
C VAL A 621 2.42 -26.02 -13.90
N THR A 622 2.06 -24.74 -14.01
CA THR A 622 1.79 -23.89 -12.83
C THR A 622 0.52 -24.30 -12.08
N LYS A 623 -0.52 -24.78 -12.77
CA LYS A 623 -1.70 -25.39 -12.14
C LYS A 623 -1.36 -26.63 -11.30
N ASN A 624 -0.51 -27.51 -11.82
CA ASN A 624 -0.09 -28.71 -11.09
C ASN A 624 0.81 -28.35 -9.89
N ILE A 625 1.64 -27.30 -10.00
CA ILE A 625 2.39 -26.71 -8.89
C ILE A 625 1.47 -26.15 -7.79
N GLN A 626 0.37 -25.49 -8.15
CA GLN A 626 -0.60 -24.97 -7.17
C GLN A 626 -1.29 -26.10 -6.38
N GLU A 627 -1.58 -27.24 -7.01
CA GLU A 627 -2.11 -28.43 -6.33
C GLU A 627 -1.12 -28.96 -5.27
N LEU A 628 0.17 -29.08 -5.64
CA LEU A 628 1.25 -29.46 -4.72
C LEU A 628 1.44 -28.46 -3.57
N LEU A 629 1.44 -27.15 -3.86
CA LEU A 629 1.63 -26.11 -2.82
C LEU A 629 0.45 -26.07 -1.84
N ARG A 630 -0.77 -26.36 -2.29
CA ARG A 630 -1.93 -26.53 -1.40
C ARG A 630 -1.76 -27.76 -0.50
N ALA A 631 -1.37 -28.90 -1.07
CA ALA A 631 -1.08 -30.10 -0.28
C ALA A 631 0.02 -29.85 0.77
N ALA A 632 1.04 -29.05 0.42
CA ALA A 632 2.10 -28.64 1.35
C ALA A 632 1.60 -27.73 2.48
N GLN A 633 0.71 -26.78 2.20
CA GLN A 633 0.09 -25.91 3.21
C GLN A 633 -0.87 -26.67 4.14
N GLU A 634 -1.54 -27.69 3.62
CA GLU A 634 -2.47 -28.55 4.37
C GLU A 634 -1.77 -29.75 5.05
N PHE A 635 -0.42 -29.83 5.00
CA PHE A 635 0.40 -30.95 5.51
C PHE A 635 0.00 -32.34 4.97
N LYS A 636 -0.58 -32.41 3.77
CA LYS A 636 -1.04 -33.64 3.10
C LYS A 636 0.07 -34.32 2.32
N HIS A 637 1.01 -34.91 3.04
CA HIS A 637 2.21 -35.55 2.48
C HIS A 637 1.90 -36.69 1.49
N ASP A 638 0.81 -37.45 1.70
CA ASP A 638 0.36 -38.51 0.77
C ASP A 638 0.05 -37.99 -0.65
N SER A 639 -0.30 -36.71 -0.78
CA SER A 639 -0.59 -36.07 -2.08
C SER A 639 0.66 -35.61 -2.83
N PHE A 640 1.85 -35.62 -2.20
CA PHE A 640 3.08 -35.09 -2.80
C PHE A 640 3.54 -35.92 -4.00
N VAL A 641 3.48 -37.26 -3.92
CA VAL A 641 3.89 -38.15 -5.01
C VAL A 641 2.98 -37.98 -6.24
N PRO A 642 1.65 -38.11 -6.16
CA PRO A 642 0.76 -37.88 -7.31
C PRO A 642 0.89 -36.48 -7.92
N CYS A 643 1.08 -35.44 -7.10
CA CYS A 643 1.30 -34.08 -7.62
C CYS A 643 2.65 -33.97 -8.36
N SER A 644 3.72 -34.59 -7.86
CA SER A 644 5.02 -34.59 -8.53
C SER A 644 5.00 -35.30 -9.89
N GLU A 645 4.19 -36.35 -10.04
CA GLU A 645 4.00 -37.06 -11.32
C GLU A 645 3.23 -36.22 -12.33
N LYS A 646 2.14 -35.57 -11.91
CA LYS A 646 1.41 -34.58 -12.74
C LYS A 646 2.32 -33.44 -13.22
N ILE A 647 3.18 -32.92 -12.34
CA ILE A 647 4.15 -31.86 -12.69
C ILE A 647 5.18 -32.39 -13.68
N HIS A 648 5.72 -33.59 -13.47
CA HIS A 648 6.71 -34.20 -14.38
C HIS A 648 6.13 -34.48 -15.78
N SER A 649 4.90 -34.99 -15.88
CA SER A 649 4.22 -35.19 -17.17
C SER A 649 4.07 -33.85 -17.92
N ALA A 650 3.54 -32.82 -17.24
CA ALA A 650 3.36 -31.50 -17.84
C ALA A 650 4.69 -30.85 -18.27
N VAL A 651 5.77 -31.04 -17.50
CA VAL A 651 7.14 -30.61 -17.86
C VAL A 651 7.69 -31.38 -19.06
N THR A 652 7.41 -32.68 -19.17
CA THR A 652 7.84 -33.52 -20.30
C THR A 652 7.12 -33.11 -21.58
N GLU A 653 5.81 -32.88 -21.51
CA GLU A 653 5.01 -32.31 -22.60
C GLU A 653 5.51 -30.92 -23.01
N MET A 654 5.76 -30.03 -22.04
CA MET A 654 6.32 -28.69 -22.32
C MET A 654 7.68 -28.76 -22.99
N ALA A 655 8.55 -29.68 -22.56
CA ALA A 655 9.86 -29.89 -23.17
C ALA A 655 9.76 -30.49 -24.58
N SER A 656 8.73 -31.29 -24.86
CA SER A 656 8.52 -31.90 -26.19
C SER A 656 8.15 -30.91 -27.30
N LEU A 657 7.72 -29.69 -26.93
CA LEU A 657 7.51 -28.59 -27.88
C LEU A 657 8.83 -28.09 -28.50
N PHE A 658 9.97 -28.29 -27.83
CA PHE A 658 11.25 -27.73 -28.26
C PHE A 658 12.07 -28.77 -29.03
N PRO A 659 12.85 -28.36 -30.05
CA PRO A 659 13.74 -29.26 -30.76
C PRO A 659 14.80 -29.84 -29.80
N ARG A 660 15.23 -31.09 -30.06
CA ARG A 660 16.21 -31.82 -29.19
C ARG A 660 17.56 -31.09 -29.01
N ARG A 661 17.86 -30.12 -29.87
CA ARG A 661 18.97 -29.17 -29.75
C ARG A 661 18.44 -27.77 -30.09
N PRO A 662 17.99 -26.98 -29.11
CA PRO A 662 17.63 -25.58 -29.34
C PRO A 662 18.86 -24.79 -29.78
N ALA A 663 18.73 -23.91 -30.77
CA ALA A 663 19.83 -23.03 -31.22
C ALA A 663 20.26 -22.04 -30.13
N LEU A 664 19.34 -21.69 -29.22
CA LEU A 664 19.56 -20.75 -28.13
C LEU A 664 20.00 -21.45 -26.84
N ASP A 665 21.21 -21.13 -26.38
CA ASP A 665 21.73 -21.58 -25.08
C ASP A 665 20.81 -21.21 -23.90
N ALA A 666 20.07 -20.10 -24.00
CA ALA A 666 19.09 -19.68 -22.99
C ALA A 666 17.90 -20.64 -22.88
N VAL A 667 17.40 -21.15 -24.01
CA VAL A 667 16.30 -22.13 -24.06
C VAL A 667 16.80 -23.48 -23.56
N HIS A 668 17.94 -23.94 -24.06
CA HIS A 668 18.58 -25.18 -23.63
C HIS A 668 18.90 -25.20 -22.12
N SER A 669 19.39 -24.09 -21.57
CA SER A 669 19.63 -23.92 -20.13
C SER A 669 18.33 -23.95 -19.32
N SER A 670 17.28 -23.29 -19.81
CA SER A 670 15.98 -23.24 -19.13
C SER A 670 15.27 -24.60 -19.15
N LEU A 671 15.30 -25.33 -20.28
CA LEU A 671 14.79 -26.71 -20.38
C LEU A 671 15.55 -27.68 -19.45
N ARG A 672 16.88 -27.56 -19.38
CA ARG A 672 17.69 -28.37 -18.46
C ARG A 672 17.36 -28.09 -17.00
N LEU A 673 17.15 -26.82 -16.63
CA LEU A 673 16.72 -26.43 -15.29
C LEU A 673 15.31 -26.96 -14.97
N LEU A 674 14.37 -26.86 -15.92
CA LEU A 674 12.99 -27.34 -15.79
C LEU A 674 12.96 -28.86 -15.54
N ALA A 675 13.63 -29.64 -16.39
CA ALA A 675 13.68 -31.10 -16.29
C ALA A 675 14.41 -31.57 -15.03
N SER A 676 15.58 -31.00 -14.71
CA SER A 676 16.33 -31.37 -13.49
C SER A 676 15.58 -31.02 -12.20
N SER A 677 14.85 -29.90 -12.17
CA SER A 677 14.03 -29.51 -11.02
C SER A 677 12.79 -30.40 -10.88
N ALA A 678 12.18 -30.84 -11.99
CA ALA A 678 11.08 -31.80 -11.96
C ALA A 678 11.51 -33.19 -11.48
N SER A 679 12.66 -33.70 -11.92
CA SER A 679 13.22 -34.96 -11.41
C SER A 679 13.63 -34.84 -9.93
N ARG A 680 14.22 -33.72 -9.52
CA ARG A 680 14.54 -33.45 -8.10
C ARG A 680 13.26 -33.41 -7.25
N LEU A 681 12.20 -32.77 -7.73
CA LEU A 681 10.90 -32.73 -7.07
C LEU A 681 10.33 -34.13 -6.84
N GLN A 682 10.38 -35.03 -7.83
CA GLN A 682 9.93 -36.42 -7.65
C GLN A 682 10.76 -37.17 -6.60
N VAL A 683 12.08 -36.99 -6.58
CA VAL A 683 12.96 -37.61 -5.57
C VAL A 683 12.63 -37.10 -4.16
N GLU A 684 12.38 -35.79 -4.00
CA GLU A 684 11.95 -35.23 -2.72
C GLU A 684 10.56 -35.75 -2.33
N CYS A 685 9.56 -35.66 -3.20
CA CYS A 685 8.21 -36.14 -2.92
C CYS A 685 8.16 -37.64 -2.56
N ARG A 686 9.04 -38.49 -3.11
CA ARG A 686 9.13 -39.91 -2.72
C ARG A 686 9.58 -40.13 -1.27
N LYS A 687 10.31 -39.20 -0.65
CA LYS A 687 10.65 -39.24 0.78
C LYS A 687 9.43 -39.02 1.70
N ALA A 688 8.31 -38.56 1.14
CA ALA A 688 7.03 -38.42 1.85
C ALA A 688 6.26 -39.75 1.96
N GLY A 689 6.63 -40.77 1.18
CA GLY A 689 5.98 -42.08 1.20
C GLY A 689 6.34 -42.92 2.45
N PRO A 690 5.62 -44.03 2.69
CA PRO A 690 5.87 -44.90 3.84
C PRO A 690 7.30 -45.47 3.80
N SER A 691 8.08 -45.17 4.83
CA SER A 691 9.46 -45.63 4.97
C SER A 691 9.55 -47.10 5.38
N GLU A 692 10.57 -47.81 4.87
CA GLU A 692 10.87 -49.15 5.35
C GLU A 692 11.26 -49.16 6.85
N PRO A 693 10.90 -50.21 7.60
CA PRO A 693 11.18 -50.31 9.03
C PRO A 693 12.70 -50.41 9.29
N GLY A 694 13.30 -49.27 9.64
CA GLY A 694 14.75 -49.13 9.90
C GLY A 694 15.36 -47.83 9.38
N GLY A 695 14.65 -47.05 8.56
CA GLY A 695 15.14 -45.76 8.06
C GLY A 695 15.20 -44.66 9.14
N PRO A 696 16.07 -43.64 8.97
CA PRO A 696 16.05 -42.44 9.82
C PRO A 696 14.72 -41.69 9.67
N ALA A 697 14.25 -41.08 10.77
CA ALA A 697 13.00 -40.33 10.79
C ALA A 697 13.01 -39.17 9.77
N VAL A 698 11.96 -39.07 8.97
CA VAL A 698 11.81 -38.02 7.95
C VAL A 698 11.46 -36.70 8.63
N ASP A 699 12.30 -35.68 8.44
CA ASP A 699 11.95 -34.30 8.79
C ASP A 699 10.97 -33.75 7.76
N TYR A 700 9.67 -33.88 8.06
CA TYR A 700 8.58 -33.40 7.21
C TYR A 700 8.60 -31.87 7.00
N GLN A 701 9.18 -31.09 7.91
CA GLN A 701 9.28 -29.64 7.78
C GLN A 701 10.36 -29.26 6.76
N LEU A 702 11.56 -29.86 6.87
CA LEU A 702 12.63 -29.70 5.88
C LEU A 702 12.24 -30.25 4.51
N LEU A 703 11.58 -31.41 4.47
CA LEU A 703 11.04 -32.01 3.25
C LEU A 703 10.04 -31.07 2.56
N THR A 704 9.10 -30.50 3.30
CA THR A 704 8.11 -29.56 2.74
C THR A 704 8.80 -28.31 2.18
N GLN A 705 9.82 -27.79 2.87
CA GLN A 705 10.63 -26.67 2.34
C GLN A 705 11.37 -27.03 1.04
N GLN A 706 11.95 -28.24 0.96
CA GLN A 706 12.64 -28.72 -0.24
C GLN A 706 11.68 -28.93 -1.43
N VAL A 707 10.49 -29.47 -1.19
CA VAL A 707 9.41 -29.63 -2.18
C VAL A 707 8.95 -28.26 -2.71
N ILE A 708 8.71 -27.29 -1.82
CA ILE A 708 8.33 -25.91 -2.21
C ILE A 708 9.44 -25.25 -3.05
N GLN A 709 10.72 -25.42 -2.67
CA GLN A 709 11.84 -24.86 -3.44
C GLN A 709 11.94 -25.47 -4.85
N CYS A 710 11.74 -26.79 -4.99
CA CYS A 710 11.73 -27.42 -6.32
C CYS A 710 10.55 -26.90 -7.18
N ALA A 711 9.37 -26.74 -6.59
CA ALA A 711 8.21 -26.18 -7.28
C ALA A 711 8.47 -24.73 -7.77
N TYR A 712 9.13 -23.89 -6.95
CA TYR A 712 9.53 -22.55 -7.34
C TYR A 712 10.56 -22.53 -8.49
N ASP A 713 11.56 -23.41 -8.45
CA ASP A 713 12.58 -23.51 -9.51
C ASP A 713 11.96 -23.92 -10.86
N ILE A 714 10.98 -24.84 -10.86
CA ILE A 714 10.21 -25.24 -12.05
C ILE A 714 9.39 -24.05 -12.59
N ALA A 715 8.64 -23.36 -11.74
CA ALA A 715 7.84 -22.20 -12.14
C ALA A 715 8.70 -21.08 -12.75
N LYS A 716 9.89 -20.84 -12.17
CA LYS A 716 10.87 -19.88 -12.67
C LYS A 716 11.39 -20.27 -14.07
N ALA A 717 11.78 -21.53 -14.26
CA ALA A 717 12.26 -22.01 -15.55
C ALA A 717 11.18 -21.96 -16.65
N ALA A 718 9.93 -22.31 -16.32
CA ALA A 718 8.81 -22.23 -17.26
C ALA A 718 8.53 -20.77 -17.67
N LYS A 719 8.51 -19.83 -16.72
CA LYS A 719 8.38 -18.39 -17.01
C LYS A 719 9.53 -17.85 -17.87
N GLN A 720 10.76 -18.36 -17.69
CA GLN A 720 11.88 -17.99 -18.55
C GLN A 720 11.68 -18.46 -20.00
N LEU A 721 11.15 -19.67 -20.22
CA LEU A 721 10.83 -20.16 -21.57
C LEU A 721 9.74 -19.32 -22.27
N VAL A 722 8.68 -18.92 -21.56
CA VAL A 722 7.68 -17.96 -22.09
C VAL A 722 8.34 -16.62 -22.41
N THR A 723 9.24 -16.12 -21.56
CA THR A 723 9.91 -14.83 -21.77
C THR A 723 10.84 -14.83 -22.99
N ILE A 724 11.49 -15.96 -23.30
CA ILE A 724 12.34 -16.09 -24.49
C ILE A 724 11.46 -16.19 -25.74
N THR A 725 10.48 -17.10 -25.75
CA THR A 725 9.57 -17.34 -26.89
C THR A 725 8.61 -16.19 -27.20
N THR A 726 8.41 -15.24 -26.28
CA THR A 726 7.68 -13.98 -26.53
C THR A 726 8.56 -12.85 -27.06
N ARG A 727 9.88 -12.89 -26.82
CA ARG A 727 10.82 -11.85 -27.27
C ARG A 727 11.24 -12.03 -28.71
N GLU A 728 11.50 -13.26 -29.15
CA GLU A 728 11.94 -13.53 -30.52
C GLU A 728 10.82 -13.38 -31.56
N LYS A 729 9.54 -13.43 -31.13
CA LYS A 729 8.39 -13.09 -32.01
C LYS A 729 8.21 -11.57 -32.23
N LYS A 730 9.14 -10.74 -31.73
CA LYS A 730 9.15 -9.26 -31.84
C LYS A 730 10.46 -8.71 -32.44
N GLN A 731 11.37 -9.59 -32.85
CA GLN A 731 12.55 -9.27 -33.65
C GLN A 731 12.37 -9.87 -35.04
#